data_AF-A0A328RVT5-F1
#
_entry.id   AF-A0A328RVT5-F1
#
_cell.length_a   1.000
_cell.length_b   1.000
_cell.length_c   1.000
_cell.angle_alpha   90.00
_cell.angle_beta   90.00
_cell.angle_gamma   90.00
#
_symmetry.space_group_name_H-M   'P 1'
#
loop_
_entity.id
_entity.type
_entity.pdbx_description
1 polymer ?
#
loop_
_entity_poly.entity_id
_entity_poly.type
_entity_poly.pdbx_seq_one_letter_code
_entity_poly.pdbx_strand_id
1 'polypeptide(L)'
;MGSIQDFIDKNLKEPEEYKWALNKIVDTDMCAKCGTCVVVCPNNLLEFTDRPQLTQECRRDGNGMCMEVCPRMNSAKYAVEIREDFKEEYYYGKGTIEGQDGGVVSSFLKYLMESEKIDGAIVVGDEQWKPVSMIVKSPDELKKTVKSKYTISTFEALKEAYDQGLRKVAVVGLPCQIQGLRKIQYFPYHSKHSAERGWDGKAKKLPEIEYMIGLFCTEKFNKETIDAILEEHDINIEDVQKFNVTNGKFIIETVDNTLKLPVKDIKVAPGCKMCRDFDSQLADVSVGSVGSEEGYSTIIIRTEKGEDIKNIIPVKEGVDLSKVQFLRNFKEKKFQKALKKRVENDEFISYYWNDYYGGVGLRTDGKHFIRLRANPSGFYSHEEVQAIMDITKKYGAEIKITNREEFELHGFEPIDVENAIKDLRESGFINGSEGPLVRSALACPGNQNCKLGLINTTAIAQECENRFKELPAPYKFKIAVSGCPNKCIRPQVADFGINGYKVPYTVEDKCNGCGRCSDVCKVDAIDITGDISHTDYDVCIGCGKCVKACPHEARDLKYDGFNLHIGGMSGRKIVEGLTLNVEDEETIYKLIEATIKVYNKYGRKPQKERVAATMKRIGELKFMDEVKKEMESAN
;
A
#
# COMPACT_ATOMS: atom_id res chain seq x y z
N MET A 1 57.38 -24.40 -10.39
CA MET A 1 55.99 -24.84 -10.18
C MET A 1 55.52 -24.14 -8.93
N GLY A 2 54.60 -23.17 -9.03
CA GLY A 2 53.98 -22.57 -7.85
C GLY A 2 53.28 -23.68 -7.07
N SER A 3 53.36 -23.64 -5.74
CA SER A 3 52.77 -24.69 -4.92
C SER A 3 51.26 -24.77 -5.18
N ILE A 4 50.66 -25.95 -4.99
CA ILE A 4 49.20 -26.09 -4.98
C ILE A 4 48.58 -25.08 -4.00
N GLN A 5 49.29 -24.76 -2.90
CA GLN A 5 48.90 -23.74 -1.95
C GLN A 5 48.86 -22.34 -2.58
N ASP A 6 49.82 -21.96 -3.43
CA ASP A 6 49.78 -20.66 -4.14
C ASP A 6 48.65 -20.55 -5.17
N PHE A 7 48.23 -21.67 -5.77
CA PHE A 7 47.05 -21.72 -6.64
C PHE A 7 45.76 -21.65 -5.82
N ILE A 8 45.74 -22.30 -4.66
CA ILE A 8 44.63 -22.25 -3.70
C ILE A 8 44.51 -20.83 -3.14
N ASP A 9 45.59 -20.19 -2.70
CA ASP A 9 45.57 -18.85 -2.09
C ASP A 9 45.32 -17.74 -3.13
N LYS A 10 45.64 -17.96 -4.42
CA LYS A 10 45.25 -17.03 -5.51
C LYS A 10 43.81 -17.20 -5.99
N ASN A 11 43.16 -18.35 -5.76
CA ASN A 11 41.81 -18.64 -6.24
C ASN A 11 40.76 -18.78 -5.12
N LEU A 12 41.18 -19.02 -3.87
CA LEU A 12 40.42 -18.75 -2.66
C LEU A 12 40.69 -17.29 -2.32
N LYS A 13 39.92 -16.40 -2.94
CA LYS A 13 39.72 -15.09 -2.33
C LYS A 13 39.29 -15.34 -0.88
N GLU A 14 39.98 -14.76 0.11
CA GLU A 14 39.32 -14.41 1.36
C GLU A 14 37.97 -13.80 0.98
N PRO A 15 36.85 -14.21 1.58
CA PRO A 15 35.54 -13.91 1.02
C PRO A 15 35.38 -12.39 0.94
N GLU A 16 35.61 -11.83 -0.25
CA GLU A 16 35.02 -10.56 -0.63
C GLU A 16 33.53 -10.77 -0.38
N GLU A 17 33.00 -10.16 0.68
CA GLU A 17 31.58 -10.27 1.03
C GLU A 17 30.77 -10.08 -0.24
N TYR A 18 30.05 -11.13 -0.65
CA TYR A 18 29.29 -11.10 -1.89
C TYR A 18 28.46 -9.82 -1.92
N LYS A 19 28.54 -9.09 -3.03
CA LYS A 19 27.90 -7.79 -3.12
C LYS A 19 26.39 -7.94 -2.93
N TRP A 20 25.85 -7.28 -1.90
CA TRP A 20 24.45 -7.37 -1.55
C TRP A 20 23.91 -6.01 -1.11
N ALA A 21 22.83 -5.56 -1.74
CA ALA A 21 22.18 -4.28 -1.42
C ALA A 21 21.77 -4.14 0.06
N LEU A 22 21.61 -5.25 0.79
CA LEU A 22 21.27 -5.25 2.22
C LEU A 22 22.48 -5.32 3.16
N ASN A 23 23.74 -5.39 2.68
CA ASN A 23 24.93 -5.39 3.56
C ASN A 23 24.88 -4.21 4.54
N LYS A 24 24.63 -3.00 4.03
CA LYS A 24 24.46 -1.82 4.90
C LYS A 24 23.37 -1.96 5.96
N ILE A 25 22.30 -2.72 5.72
CA ILE A 25 21.27 -2.99 6.73
C ILE A 25 21.75 -4.03 7.75
N VAL A 26 22.41 -5.08 7.28
CA VAL A 26 22.78 -6.25 8.07
C VAL A 26 24.02 -6.00 8.93
N ASP A 27 24.96 -5.21 8.43
CA ASP A 27 26.25 -4.94 9.09
C ASP A 27 26.20 -3.75 10.05
N THR A 28 25.16 -2.91 9.96
CA THR A 28 25.01 -1.71 10.80
C THR A 28 23.90 -1.84 11.85
N ASP A 29 23.59 -3.06 12.27
CA ASP A 29 22.61 -3.34 13.33
C ASP A 29 21.17 -2.84 13.06
N MET A 30 20.87 -2.47 11.81
CA MET A 30 19.54 -2.02 11.38
C MET A 30 18.60 -3.22 11.16
N CYS A 31 19.15 -4.36 10.76
CA CYS A 31 18.39 -5.56 10.40
C CYS A 31 17.43 -5.99 11.50
N ALA A 32 16.14 -6.03 11.16
CA ALA A 32 15.11 -6.47 12.09
C ALA A 32 15.12 -7.98 12.34
N LYS A 33 15.98 -8.76 11.67
CA LYS A 33 16.04 -10.23 11.75
C LYS A 33 14.66 -10.88 11.53
N CYS A 34 13.96 -10.49 10.46
CA CYS A 34 12.60 -10.97 10.14
C CYS A 34 12.56 -12.14 9.13
N GLY A 35 13.66 -12.38 8.40
CA GLY A 35 13.77 -13.49 7.45
C GLY A 35 13.04 -13.32 6.11
N THR A 36 12.35 -12.20 5.86
CA THR A 36 11.58 -12.02 4.61
C THR A 36 12.45 -12.05 3.35
N CYS A 37 13.68 -11.52 3.42
CA CYS A 37 14.66 -11.59 2.33
C CYS A 37 15.02 -13.03 1.93
N VAL A 38 15.05 -13.94 2.89
CA VAL A 38 15.39 -15.35 2.71
C VAL A 38 14.25 -16.09 2.02
N VAL A 39 13.00 -15.78 2.39
CA VAL A 39 11.78 -16.39 1.82
C VAL A 39 11.63 -16.12 0.33
N VAL A 40 11.92 -14.89 -0.10
CA VAL A 40 11.65 -14.45 -1.48
C VAL A 40 12.75 -14.81 -2.48
N CYS A 41 13.94 -15.21 -2.02
CA CYS A 41 15.05 -15.48 -2.92
C CYS A 41 14.75 -16.71 -3.81
N PRO A 42 14.61 -16.56 -5.15
CA PRO A 42 14.25 -17.68 -6.01
C PRO A 42 15.39 -18.69 -6.19
N ASN A 43 16.62 -18.30 -5.84
CA ASN A 43 17.81 -19.16 -5.94
C ASN A 43 18.28 -19.70 -4.59
N ASN A 44 17.55 -19.40 -3.50
CA ASN A 44 17.93 -19.79 -2.13
C ASN A 44 19.40 -19.42 -1.78
N LEU A 45 19.89 -18.24 -2.20
CA LEU A 45 21.28 -17.81 -1.98
C LEU A 45 21.55 -17.35 -0.53
N LEU A 46 20.51 -17.27 0.30
CA LEU A 46 20.59 -16.70 1.64
C LEU A 46 20.35 -17.77 2.69
N GLU A 47 21.28 -17.88 3.62
CA GLU A 47 21.15 -18.65 4.84
C GLU A 47 20.84 -17.72 6.02
N PHE A 48 20.15 -18.23 7.03
CA PHE A 48 19.80 -17.48 8.24
C PHE A 48 20.22 -18.24 9.49
N THR A 49 21.44 -17.97 9.96
CA THR A 49 21.95 -18.50 11.23
C THR A 49 21.57 -17.55 12.38
N ASP A 50 22.22 -16.40 12.47
CA ASP A 50 21.86 -15.27 13.36
C ASP A 50 21.41 -14.02 12.58
N ARG A 51 22.05 -13.81 11.43
CA ARG A 51 21.75 -12.74 10.47
C ARG A 51 21.72 -13.35 9.06
N PRO A 52 20.93 -12.77 8.13
CA PRO A 52 20.89 -13.28 6.76
C PRO A 52 22.24 -13.02 6.07
N GLN A 53 22.80 -14.05 5.43
CA GLN A 53 24.09 -13.97 4.73
C GLN A 53 24.01 -14.65 3.38
N LEU A 54 24.70 -14.10 2.38
CA LEU A 54 24.83 -14.73 1.07
C LEU A 54 25.82 -15.90 1.17
N THR A 55 25.39 -17.08 0.72
CA THR A 55 26.25 -18.27 0.61
C THR A 55 27.00 -18.31 -0.71
N GLN A 56 26.50 -17.60 -1.72
CA GLN A 56 27.08 -17.52 -3.05
C GLN A 56 26.74 -16.19 -3.73
N GLU A 57 27.43 -15.88 -4.84
CA GLU A 57 27.28 -14.64 -5.57
C GLU A 57 25.83 -14.44 -6.06
N CYS A 58 25.26 -13.28 -5.71
CA CYS A 58 24.01 -12.82 -6.28
C CYS A 58 24.30 -12.11 -7.62
N ARG A 59 23.88 -12.69 -8.75
CA ARG A 59 23.98 -12.04 -10.09
C ARG A 59 23.24 -10.70 -10.23
N ARG A 60 22.55 -10.24 -9.18
CA ARG A 60 21.85 -8.95 -9.09
C ARG A 60 22.46 -8.03 -8.04
N ASP A 61 23.56 -8.43 -7.41
CA ASP A 61 24.19 -7.70 -6.30
C ASP A 61 23.20 -7.37 -5.16
N GLY A 62 22.21 -8.24 -4.93
CA GLY A 62 21.15 -8.00 -3.95
C GLY A 62 20.05 -7.03 -4.33
N ASN A 63 20.07 -6.46 -5.54
CA ASN A 63 18.99 -5.61 -6.07
C ASN A 63 17.78 -6.44 -6.53
N GLY A 64 17.49 -7.53 -5.82
CA GLY A 64 16.33 -8.39 -6.04
C GLY A 64 15.17 -8.02 -5.13
N MET A 65 14.20 -8.92 -4.99
CA MET A 65 13.08 -8.72 -4.06
C MET A 65 13.52 -8.69 -2.61
N CYS A 66 14.63 -9.35 -2.26
CA CYS A 66 15.16 -9.32 -0.90
C CYS A 66 15.31 -7.87 -0.40
N MET A 67 15.78 -6.95 -1.26
CA MET A 67 15.83 -5.52 -0.98
C MET A 67 14.44 -4.88 -0.85
N GLU A 68 13.53 -5.17 -1.78
CA GLU A 68 12.19 -4.55 -1.83
C GLU A 68 11.30 -4.96 -0.63
N VAL A 69 11.38 -6.23 -0.19
CA VAL A 69 10.57 -6.75 0.94
C VAL A 69 11.22 -6.52 2.30
N CYS A 70 12.43 -5.92 2.33
CA CYS A 70 13.07 -5.58 3.58
C CYS A 70 12.26 -4.49 4.29
N PRO A 71 11.86 -4.67 5.56
CA PRO A 71 11.16 -3.64 6.33
C PRO A 71 12.08 -2.46 6.70
N ARG A 72 13.39 -2.61 6.50
CA ARG A 72 14.43 -1.61 6.82
C ARG A 72 15.00 -0.90 5.60
N MET A 73 14.43 -1.15 4.43
CA MET A 73 14.79 -0.44 3.22
C MET A 73 13.68 0.52 2.82
N ASN A 74 14.11 1.70 2.36
CA ASN A 74 13.30 2.61 1.60
C ASN A 74 13.30 2.17 0.13
N SER A 75 12.14 1.79 -0.36
CA SER A 75 11.84 1.40 -1.73
C SER A 75 10.99 2.44 -2.46
N ALA A 76 10.39 3.39 -1.73
CA ALA A 76 9.47 4.44 -2.19
C ALA A 76 8.28 3.94 -3.01
N LYS A 77 7.88 2.67 -2.86
CA LYS A 77 6.96 1.99 -3.81
C LYS A 77 5.69 1.42 -3.20
N TYR A 78 5.60 1.36 -1.88
CA TYR A 78 4.54 0.67 -1.16
C TYR A 78 3.91 1.61 -0.14
N ALA A 79 2.99 2.47 -0.60
CA ALA A 79 2.09 3.16 0.31
C ALA A 79 0.98 2.18 0.76
N VAL A 80 1.37 1.18 1.55
CA VAL A 80 0.46 0.09 2.00
C VAL A 80 -0.70 0.63 2.81
N GLU A 81 -0.44 1.55 3.73
CA GLU A 81 -1.45 2.15 4.60
C GLU A 81 -2.57 2.81 3.80
N ILE A 82 -2.20 3.48 2.70
CA ILE A 82 -3.13 4.10 1.77
C ILE A 82 -3.96 3.07 1.01
N ARG A 83 -3.39 1.90 0.69
CA ARG A 83 -4.08 0.89 -0.12
C ARG A 83 -5.10 0.08 0.64
N GLU A 84 -4.77 -0.27 1.88
CA GLU A 84 -5.60 -1.15 2.68
C GLU A 84 -6.65 -0.39 3.50
N ASP A 85 -6.59 0.95 3.51
CA ASP A 85 -7.50 1.85 4.25
C ASP A 85 -7.74 1.37 5.68
N PHE A 86 -6.64 1.18 6.42
CA PHE A 86 -6.70 0.53 7.72
C PHE A 86 -7.55 1.33 8.70
N LYS A 87 -8.44 0.63 9.40
CA LYS A 87 -9.16 1.14 10.56
C LYS A 87 -8.52 0.71 11.88
N GLU A 88 -8.98 1.27 12.99
CA GLU A 88 -8.60 0.82 14.34
C GLU A 88 -9.85 0.60 15.20
N GLU A 89 -10.41 -0.61 15.14
CA GLU A 89 -11.48 -1.01 16.05
C GLU A 89 -10.92 -1.85 17.19
N TYR A 90 -11.24 -1.49 18.43
CA TYR A 90 -10.64 -2.06 19.63
C TYR A 90 -11.62 -2.92 20.40
N TYR A 91 -11.24 -4.18 20.60
CA TYR A 91 -12.02 -5.13 21.37
C TYR A 91 -11.12 -5.94 22.30
N TYR A 92 -11.72 -6.63 23.26
CA TYR A 92 -11.07 -7.74 23.93
C TYR A 92 -11.94 -8.99 23.88
N GLY A 93 -11.30 -10.15 23.86
CA GLY A 93 -11.97 -11.44 23.71
C GLY A 93 -11.14 -12.58 24.27
N LYS A 94 -11.79 -13.72 24.44
CA LYS A 94 -11.16 -14.97 24.88
C LYS A 94 -11.51 -16.07 23.89
N GLY A 95 -10.49 -16.76 23.40
CA GLY A 95 -10.62 -17.90 22.51
C GLY A 95 -11.17 -19.12 23.23
N THR A 96 -11.62 -20.08 22.43
CA THR A 96 -12.12 -21.40 22.83
C THR A 96 -11.01 -22.41 23.07
N ILE A 97 -9.79 -22.12 22.61
CA ILE A 97 -8.60 -22.96 22.81
C ILE A 97 -7.80 -22.39 23.98
N GLU A 98 -7.37 -23.22 24.92
CA GLU A 98 -6.44 -22.76 25.95
C GLU A 98 -5.09 -22.37 25.32
N GLY A 99 -4.65 -21.14 25.58
CA GLY A 99 -3.36 -20.69 25.12
C GLY A 99 -2.93 -19.33 25.61
N GLN A 100 -1.74 -18.90 25.17
CA GLN A 100 -1.21 -17.59 25.55
C GLN A 100 -2.17 -16.47 25.13
N ASP A 101 -2.31 -15.48 26.01
CA ASP A 101 -3.17 -14.32 25.80
C ASP A 101 -4.63 -14.74 25.48
N GLY A 102 -5.15 -15.73 26.21
CA GLY A 102 -6.54 -16.16 26.06
C GLY A 102 -6.85 -16.96 24.79
N GLY A 103 -5.85 -17.41 24.02
CA GLY A 103 -6.04 -18.37 22.91
C GLY A 103 -6.76 -17.85 21.67
N VAL A 104 -6.93 -16.53 21.58
CA VAL A 104 -7.64 -15.83 20.49
C VAL A 104 -7.09 -16.19 19.11
N VAL A 105 -5.76 -16.14 18.94
CA VAL A 105 -5.11 -16.42 17.64
C VAL A 105 -5.37 -17.86 17.20
N SER A 106 -5.17 -18.83 18.09
CA SER A 106 -5.39 -20.25 17.78
C SER A 106 -6.85 -20.53 17.43
N SER A 107 -7.80 -19.96 18.18
CA SER A 107 -9.22 -20.10 17.87
C SER A 107 -9.61 -19.48 16.54
N PHE A 108 -9.03 -18.33 16.19
CA PHE A 108 -9.28 -17.70 14.90
C PHE A 108 -8.71 -18.52 13.74
N LEU A 109 -7.47 -19.01 13.86
CA LEU A 109 -6.87 -19.91 12.86
C LEU A 109 -7.70 -21.18 12.65
N LYS A 110 -8.19 -21.79 13.74
CA LYS A 110 -9.07 -22.96 13.68
C LYS A 110 -10.33 -22.64 12.86
N TYR A 111 -11.00 -21.52 13.14
CA TYR A 111 -12.18 -21.09 12.38
C TYR A 111 -11.85 -20.89 10.90
N LEU A 112 -10.74 -20.23 10.57
CA LEU A 112 -10.37 -19.99 9.17
C LEU A 112 -10.12 -21.30 8.40
N MET A 113 -9.54 -22.32 9.05
CA MET A 113 -9.38 -23.66 8.46
C MET A 113 -10.71 -24.40 8.32
N GLU A 114 -11.54 -24.43 9.38
CA GLU A 114 -12.84 -25.12 9.38
C GLU A 114 -13.86 -24.50 8.42
N SER A 115 -13.73 -23.20 8.15
CA SER A 115 -14.55 -22.47 7.16
C SER A 115 -13.95 -22.48 5.75
N GLU A 116 -12.88 -23.25 5.53
CA GLU A 116 -12.19 -23.38 4.24
C GLU A 116 -11.71 -22.04 3.64
N LYS A 117 -11.53 -21.02 4.50
CA LYS A 117 -10.99 -19.71 4.11
C LYS A 117 -9.47 -19.77 3.86
N ILE A 118 -8.78 -20.72 4.49
CA ILE A 118 -7.35 -20.99 4.31
C ILE A 118 -7.09 -22.50 4.24
N ASP A 119 -6.04 -22.89 3.50
CA ASP A 119 -5.58 -24.28 3.43
C ASP A 119 -4.67 -24.66 4.61
N GLY A 120 -4.12 -23.65 5.29
CA GLY A 120 -3.21 -23.83 6.42
C GLY A 120 -2.69 -22.51 6.97
N ALA A 121 -1.93 -22.58 8.06
CA ALA A 121 -1.36 -21.42 8.71
C ALA A 121 0.15 -21.55 8.87
N ILE A 122 0.86 -20.44 8.70
CA ILE A 122 2.28 -20.34 9.02
C ILE A 122 2.42 -19.64 10.37
N VAL A 123 2.94 -20.37 11.35
CA VAL A 123 3.07 -19.91 12.72
C VAL A 123 4.49 -20.17 13.22
N VAL A 124 4.88 -19.48 14.29
CA VAL A 124 6.16 -19.74 14.97
C VAL A 124 5.90 -20.72 16.12
N GLY A 125 6.21 -21.99 15.84
CA GLY A 125 6.14 -23.11 16.79
C GLY A 125 7.32 -23.14 17.77
N ASP A 126 7.52 -24.30 18.38
CA ASP A 126 8.54 -24.53 19.40
C ASP A 126 9.28 -25.85 19.15
N GLU A 127 10.61 -25.81 19.19
CA GLU A 127 11.47 -26.99 19.28
C GLU A 127 12.52 -26.69 20.36
N GLN A 128 12.30 -27.16 21.60
CA GLN A 128 13.14 -26.88 22.77
C GLN A 128 13.41 -25.37 22.98
N TRP A 129 12.36 -24.55 23.04
CA TRP A 129 12.42 -23.08 23.18
C TRP A 129 13.14 -22.33 22.05
N LYS A 130 13.53 -23.05 20.99
CA LYS A 130 13.96 -22.46 19.73
C LYS A 130 12.72 -22.18 18.87
N PRO A 131 12.51 -20.94 18.44
CA PRO A 131 11.37 -20.61 17.60
C PRO A 131 11.60 -21.16 16.19
N VAL A 132 10.76 -22.12 15.79
CA VAL A 132 10.81 -22.73 14.45
C VAL A 132 9.55 -22.34 13.68
N SER A 133 9.71 -21.96 12.42
CA SER A 133 8.57 -21.73 11.54
C SER A 133 7.90 -23.06 11.22
N MET A 134 6.60 -23.18 11.47
CA MET A 134 5.86 -24.41 11.21
C MET A 134 4.69 -24.15 10.27
N ILE A 135 4.40 -25.14 9.44
CA ILE A 135 3.18 -25.22 8.64
C ILE A 135 2.16 -26.01 9.44
N VAL A 136 1.03 -25.39 9.74
CA VAL A 136 -0.10 -26.02 10.42
C VAL A 136 -1.18 -26.28 9.39
N LYS A 137 -1.56 -27.55 9.22
CA LYS A 137 -2.63 -27.95 8.28
C LYS A 137 -3.90 -28.43 8.97
N SER A 138 -3.85 -28.66 10.28
CA SER A 138 -4.99 -29.10 11.07
C SER A 138 -5.09 -28.36 12.40
N PRO A 139 -6.30 -28.15 12.94
CA PRO A 139 -6.47 -27.51 14.25
C PRO A 139 -5.76 -28.24 15.40
N ASP A 140 -5.57 -29.56 15.32
CA ASP A 140 -4.90 -30.34 16.36
C ASP A 140 -3.40 -30.02 16.47
N GLU A 141 -2.76 -29.63 15.35
CA GLU A 141 -1.36 -29.22 15.32
C GLU A 141 -1.14 -27.86 16.02
N LEU A 142 -2.18 -27.02 16.16
CA LEU A 142 -2.08 -25.71 16.83
C LEU A 142 -1.65 -25.82 18.29
N LYS A 143 -1.97 -26.93 18.97
CA LYS A 143 -1.61 -27.14 20.39
C LYS A 143 -0.10 -27.10 20.63
N LYS A 144 0.71 -27.42 19.62
CA LYS A 144 2.19 -27.40 19.70
C LYS A 144 2.79 -25.99 19.57
N THR A 145 1.96 -24.96 19.35
CA THR A 145 2.43 -23.63 18.92
C THR A 145 2.23 -22.53 19.96
N VAL A 146 1.59 -22.87 21.07
CA VAL A 146 0.90 -21.95 21.99
C VAL A 146 1.83 -21.11 22.88
N LYS A 147 3.07 -21.55 23.12
CA LYS A 147 3.98 -20.88 24.06
C LYS A 147 4.57 -19.58 23.49
N SER A 148 4.86 -18.60 24.36
CA SER A 148 5.54 -17.35 23.99
C SER A 148 7.02 -17.56 23.78
N LYS A 149 7.57 -17.05 22.66
CA LYS A 149 9.00 -17.08 22.39
C LYS A 149 9.48 -15.66 22.15
N TYR A 150 10.44 -15.22 22.95
CA TYR A 150 10.99 -13.88 22.87
C TYR A 150 12.31 -13.82 22.06
N THR A 151 12.67 -14.90 21.35
CA THR A 151 13.90 -15.03 20.57
C THR A 151 13.65 -14.85 19.07
N ILE A 152 14.72 -14.78 18.27
CA ILE A 152 14.67 -14.51 16.82
C ILE A 152 14.01 -15.67 16.06
N SER A 153 12.96 -15.38 15.29
CA SER A 153 12.27 -16.35 14.43
C SER A 153 12.22 -15.90 12.97
N THR A 154 12.27 -16.87 12.05
CA THR A 154 12.14 -16.67 10.59
C THR A 154 10.85 -17.32 10.08
N PHE A 155 10.51 -17.07 8.81
CA PHE A 155 9.35 -17.66 8.12
C PHE A 155 9.76 -18.62 7.01
N GLU A 156 10.81 -19.41 7.23
CA GLU A 156 11.29 -20.34 6.21
C GLU A 156 10.25 -21.36 5.77
N ALA A 157 9.30 -21.73 6.63
CA ALA A 157 8.23 -22.65 6.26
C ALA A 157 7.32 -22.10 5.15
N LEU A 158 7.24 -20.78 4.98
CA LEU A 158 6.53 -20.17 3.85
C LEU A 158 7.17 -20.53 2.50
N LYS A 159 8.49 -20.84 2.47
CA LYS A 159 9.18 -21.30 1.25
C LYS A 159 8.66 -22.65 0.76
N GLU A 160 8.30 -23.53 1.68
CA GLU A 160 7.93 -24.92 1.41
C GLU A 160 6.40 -25.11 1.35
N ALA A 161 5.64 -24.21 1.95
CA ALA A 161 4.18 -24.27 2.02
C ALA A 161 3.52 -24.51 0.65
N TYR A 162 4.00 -23.82 -0.39
CA TYR A 162 3.49 -23.99 -1.74
C TYR A 162 3.74 -25.40 -2.31
N ASP A 163 4.95 -25.92 -2.09
CA ASP A 163 5.37 -27.25 -2.56
C ASP A 163 4.65 -28.36 -1.79
N GLN A 164 4.25 -28.06 -0.54
CA GLN A 164 3.41 -28.92 0.30
C GLN A 164 1.90 -28.85 -0.02
N GLY A 165 1.52 -28.18 -1.11
CA GLY A 165 0.15 -28.13 -1.62
C GLY A 165 -0.69 -26.95 -1.16
N LEU A 166 -0.20 -26.10 -0.26
CA LEU A 166 -0.96 -24.93 0.22
C LEU A 166 -1.03 -23.86 -0.86
N ARG A 167 -2.20 -23.23 -1.00
CA ARG A 167 -2.46 -22.13 -1.94
C ARG A 167 -2.85 -20.87 -1.21
N LYS A 168 -3.71 -20.95 -0.19
CA LYS A 168 -4.12 -19.85 0.68
C LYS A 168 -3.67 -20.12 2.11
N VAL A 169 -2.94 -19.18 2.71
CA VAL A 169 -2.46 -19.33 4.08
C VAL A 169 -2.77 -18.12 4.95
N ALA A 170 -2.98 -18.36 6.24
CA ALA A 170 -2.86 -17.33 7.26
C ALA A 170 -1.42 -17.28 7.79
N VAL A 171 -0.92 -16.11 8.17
CA VAL A 171 0.39 -15.98 8.81
C VAL A 171 0.25 -15.24 10.14
N VAL A 172 0.83 -15.79 11.20
CA VAL A 172 0.91 -15.15 12.52
C VAL A 172 2.32 -14.65 12.74
N GLY A 173 2.52 -13.33 12.83
CA GLY A 173 3.86 -12.74 12.89
C GLY A 173 4.01 -11.54 13.81
N LEU A 174 5.26 -11.23 14.14
CA LEU A 174 5.64 -10.02 14.86
C LEU A 174 5.62 -8.80 13.91
N PRO A 175 5.58 -7.56 14.42
CA PRO A 175 5.45 -6.36 13.59
C PRO A 175 6.47 -6.28 12.45
N CYS A 176 7.75 -6.55 12.74
CA CYS A 176 8.82 -6.54 11.73
C CYS A 176 8.66 -7.59 10.63
N GLN A 177 8.00 -8.70 10.92
CA GLN A 177 7.71 -9.73 9.92
C GLN A 177 6.46 -9.38 9.13
N ILE A 178 5.39 -8.91 9.80
CA ILE A 178 4.17 -8.42 9.13
C ILE A 178 4.51 -7.33 8.12
N GLN A 179 5.39 -6.39 8.47
CA GLN A 179 5.84 -5.34 7.53
C GLN A 179 6.50 -5.90 6.26
N GLY A 180 7.31 -6.96 6.38
CA GLY A 180 7.92 -7.60 5.21
C GLY A 180 6.95 -8.50 4.45
N LEU A 181 6.10 -9.25 5.16
CA LEU A 181 5.09 -10.15 4.59
C LEU A 181 4.00 -9.40 3.85
N ARG A 182 3.58 -8.23 4.35
CA ARG A 182 2.65 -7.35 3.64
C ARG A 182 3.24 -6.88 2.32
N LYS A 183 4.53 -6.54 2.27
CA LYS A 183 5.24 -6.28 1.00
C LYS A 183 5.29 -7.52 0.08
N ILE A 184 5.36 -8.73 0.65
CA ILE A 184 5.27 -10.00 -0.09
C ILE A 184 3.84 -10.28 -0.59
N GLN A 185 2.78 -9.91 0.12
CA GLN A 185 1.40 -10.08 -0.39
C GLN A 185 1.19 -9.30 -1.70
N TYR A 186 1.91 -8.18 -1.84
CA TYR A 186 2.01 -7.37 -3.06
C TYR A 186 3.05 -7.89 -4.09
N PHE A 187 3.61 -9.08 -3.89
CA PHE A 187 4.40 -9.81 -4.87
C PHE A 187 3.49 -10.68 -5.76
N PRO A 188 3.77 -10.87 -7.07
CA PRO A 188 4.80 -10.26 -7.94
C PRO A 188 4.50 -8.84 -8.41
N TYR A 189 3.34 -8.34 -8.03
CA TYR A 189 2.70 -7.16 -8.56
C TYR A 189 3.59 -5.89 -8.49
N HIS A 190 4.25 -5.64 -7.37
CA HIS A 190 4.97 -4.39 -7.14
C HIS A 190 6.50 -4.48 -7.28
N SER A 191 7.03 -5.67 -7.59
CA SER A 191 8.46 -5.84 -7.86
C SER A 191 8.87 -5.14 -9.16
N LYS A 192 9.96 -4.35 -9.16
CA LYS A 192 10.55 -3.81 -10.41
C LYS A 192 10.88 -4.95 -11.39
N HIS A 193 11.23 -6.10 -10.84
CA HIS A 193 11.63 -7.31 -11.54
C HIS A 193 10.44 -8.26 -11.63
N SER A 194 9.53 -7.95 -12.56
CA SER A 194 8.25 -8.63 -12.83
C SER A 194 8.34 -10.12 -13.21
N ALA A 195 9.44 -10.79 -12.89
CA ALA A 195 9.55 -12.21 -13.01
C ALA A 195 10.38 -12.86 -11.89
N GLU A 196 11.04 -12.10 -10.99
CA GLU A 196 12.21 -12.53 -10.19
C GLU A 196 12.49 -14.03 -10.29
N ARG A 197 13.19 -14.39 -11.36
CA ARG A 197 13.36 -15.78 -11.76
C ARG A 197 14.62 -16.34 -11.13
N GLY A 198 14.52 -17.59 -10.73
CA GLY A 198 15.68 -18.41 -10.43
C GLY A 198 16.54 -18.60 -11.67
N TRP A 199 17.70 -19.20 -11.47
CA TRP A 199 18.61 -19.60 -12.54
C TRP A 199 17.97 -20.62 -13.49
N ASP A 200 16.95 -21.33 -13.02
CA ASP A 200 16.09 -22.23 -13.79
C ASP A 200 15.03 -21.51 -14.65
N GLY A 201 14.99 -20.17 -14.59
CA GLY A 201 14.01 -19.37 -15.33
C GLY A 201 12.59 -19.39 -14.76
N LYS A 202 12.38 -19.95 -13.56
CA LYS A 202 11.07 -20.00 -12.89
C LYS A 202 11.00 -18.97 -11.77
N ALA A 203 9.83 -18.40 -11.55
CA ALA A 203 9.61 -17.54 -10.38
C ALA A 203 9.51 -18.40 -9.11
N LYS A 204 9.92 -17.84 -7.96
CA LYS A 204 9.62 -18.45 -6.66
C LYS A 204 8.10 -18.56 -6.51
N LYS A 205 7.61 -19.75 -6.19
CA LYS A 205 6.21 -19.98 -5.89
C LYS A 205 6.00 -19.87 -4.38
N LEU A 206 5.08 -19.02 -3.97
CA LEU A 206 4.66 -18.84 -2.59
C LEU A 206 3.14 -18.94 -2.56
N PRO A 207 2.54 -19.43 -1.46
CA PRO A 207 1.09 -19.36 -1.31
C PRO A 207 0.64 -17.90 -1.18
N GLU A 208 -0.62 -17.64 -1.52
CA GLU A 208 -1.30 -16.39 -1.23
C GLU A 208 -1.46 -16.22 0.29
N ILE A 209 -0.98 -15.10 0.81
CA ILE A 209 -1.19 -14.73 2.20
C ILE A 209 -2.59 -14.10 2.28
N GLU A 210 -3.57 -14.90 2.67
CA GLU A 210 -4.98 -14.53 2.71
C GLU A 210 -5.30 -13.69 3.97
N TYR A 211 -4.73 -14.10 5.11
CA TYR A 211 -4.88 -13.42 6.41
C TYR A 211 -3.51 -13.15 7.08
N MET A 212 -3.34 -11.96 7.62
CA MET A 212 -2.20 -11.57 8.46
C MET A 212 -2.65 -11.25 9.88
N ILE A 213 -2.21 -12.08 10.83
CA ILE A 213 -2.47 -11.90 12.25
C ILE A 213 -1.18 -11.39 12.91
N GLY A 214 -1.22 -10.13 13.34
CA GLY A 214 -0.11 -9.46 14.00
C GLY A 214 -0.13 -9.71 15.50
N LEU A 215 1.05 -9.91 16.09
CA LEU A 215 1.20 -9.98 17.54
C LEU A 215 1.73 -8.65 18.10
N PHE A 216 1.37 -8.34 19.34
CA PHE A 216 2.02 -7.24 20.07
C PHE A 216 3.46 -7.62 20.41
N CYS A 217 4.40 -6.69 20.21
CA CYS A 217 5.81 -6.94 20.41
C CYS A 217 6.56 -5.69 20.87
N THR A 218 7.25 -5.80 22.01
CA THR A 218 8.17 -4.77 22.48
C THR A 218 9.56 -4.98 21.90
N GLU A 219 10.12 -6.18 22.04
CA GLU A 219 11.46 -6.53 21.58
C GLU A 219 11.68 -8.04 21.46
N LYS A 220 12.79 -8.38 20.79
CA LYS A 220 13.33 -9.75 20.72
C LYS A 220 14.64 -9.78 21.49
N PHE A 221 14.81 -10.77 22.35
CA PHE A 221 16.03 -11.01 23.12
C PHE A 221 16.97 -11.95 22.35
N ASN A 222 18.27 -11.76 22.54
CA ASN A 222 19.29 -12.62 21.97
C ASN A 222 19.32 -13.94 22.73
N LYS A 223 19.27 -15.05 22.01
CA LYS A 223 19.26 -16.39 22.59
C LYS A 223 20.49 -16.65 23.46
N GLU A 224 21.67 -16.26 22.99
CA GLU A 224 22.94 -16.39 23.72
C GLU A 224 22.90 -15.79 25.13
N THR A 225 22.19 -14.68 25.32
CA THR A 225 22.08 -14.05 26.65
C THR A 225 21.09 -14.79 27.53
N ILE A 226 20.02 -15.35 26.96
CA ILE A 226 19.09 -16.20 27.70
C ILE A 226 19.78 -17.51 28.09
N ASP A 227 20.49 -18.15 27.17
CA ASP A 227 21.22 -19.39 27.43
C ASP A 227 22.27 -19.19 28.53
N ALA A 228 23.04 -18.09 28.49
CA ALA A 228 23.99 -17.76 29.55
C ALA A 228 23.32 -17.52 30.92
N ILE A 229 22.14 -16.90 30.96
CA ILE A 229 21.36 -16.69 32.19
C ILE A 229 20.87 -18.04 32.75
N LEU A 230 20.38 -18.93 31.88
CA LEU A 230 19.93 -20.25 32.28
C LEU A 230 21.08 -21.08 32.87
N GLU A 231 22.26 -21.04 32.23
CA GLU A 231 23.48 -21.66 32.73
C GLU A 231 23.95 -21.07 34.07
N GLU A 232 23.95 -19.74 34.22
CA GLU A 232 24.34 -19.07 35.47
C GLU A 232 23.44 -19.46 36.66
N HIS A 233 22.17 -19.76 36.39
CA HIS A 233 21.19 -20.14 37.40
C HIS A 233 20.93 -21.65 37.52
N ASP A 234 21.72 -22.49 36.83
CA ASP A 234 21.58 -23.95 36.80
C ASP A 234 20.15 -24.42 36.42
N ILE A 235 19.52 -23.70 35.49
CA ILE A 235 18.19 -24.01 34.97
C ILE A 235 18.35 -24.70 33.61
N ASN A 236 17.91 -25.96 33.52
CA ASN A 236 17.81 -26.62 32.22
C ASN A 236 16.62 -26.04 31.44
N ILE A 237 16.85 -25.73 30.15
CA ILE A 237 15.84 -25.14 29.27
C ILE A 237 14.60 -26.05 29.11
N GLU A 238 14.77 -27.36 29.26
CA GLU A 238 13.68 -28.35 29.21
C GLU A 238 12.71 -28.23 30.40
N ASP A 239 13.18 -27.71 31.54
CA ASP A 239 12.39 -27.55 32.77
C ASP A 239 11.63 -26.21 32.82
N VAL A 240 11.90 -25.31 31.87
CA VAL A 240 11.19 -24.04 31.75
C VAL A 240 9.77 -24.30 31.26
N GLN A 241 8.79 -23.79 32.00
CA GLN A 241 7.37 -23.86 31.64
C GLN A 241 6.94 -22.63 30.84
N LYS A 242 7.41 -21.43 31.23
CA LYS A 242 6.96 -20.16 30.65
C LYS A 242 8.01 -19.06 30.77
N PHE A 243 8.18 -18.31 29.67
CA PHE A 243 8.78 -16.99 29.71
C PHE A 243 7.70 -15.91 29.73
N ASN A 244 7.90 -14.86 30.52
CA ASN A 244 6.97 -13.73 30.58
C ASN A 244 7.73 -12.40 30.71
N VAL A 245 7.17 -11.32 30.16
CA VAL A 245 7.72 -9.98 30.29
C VAL A 245 6.65 -9.05 30.84
N THR A 246 6.77 -8.68 32.12
CA THR A 246 5.81 -7.79 32.78
C THR A 246 6.54 -6.77 33.65
N ASN A 247 6.06 -5.53 33.66
CA ASN A 247 6.58 -4.46 34.52
C ASN A 247 8.12 -4.28 34.46
N GLY A 248 8.72 -4.44 33.27
CA GLY A 248 10.16 -4.32 33.08
C GLY A 248 11.00 -5.49 33.64
N LYS A 249 10.36 -6.60 33.98
CA LYS A 249 11.01 -7.85 34.42
C LYS A 249 10.80 -8.95 33.38
N PHE A 250 11.87 -9.65 33.07
CA PHE A 250 11.87 -10.92 32.35
C PHE A 250 11.74 -12.03 33.39
N ILE A 251 10.70 -12.85 33.26
CA ILE A 251 10.32 -13.87 34.23
C ILE A 251 10.50 -15.24 33.56
N ILE A 252 11.23 -16.13 34.23
CA ILE A 252 11.42 -17.52 33.84
C ILE A 252 10.73 -18.38 34.91
N GLU A 253 9.64 -19.03 34.53
CA GLU A 253 8.88 -19.94 35.39
C GLU A 253 9.30 -21.38 35.04
N THR A 254 9.84 -22.10 36.02
CA THR A 254 10.12 -23.54 35.97
C THR A 254 9.12 -24.29 36.85
N VAL A 255 9.18 -25.63 36.86
CA VAL A 255 8.32 -26.45 37.74
C VAL A 255 8.49 -26.07 39.22
N ASP A 256 9.72 -25.75 39.63
CA ASP A 256 10.09 -25.60 41.05
C ASP A 256 10.38 -24.15 41.47
N ASN A 257 10.62 -23.24 40.52
CA ASN A 257 11.09 -21.88 40.82
C ASN A 257 10.60 -20.83 39.82
N THR A 258 10.61 -19.56 40.23
CA THR A 258 10.35 -18.41 39.36
C THR A 258 11.49 -17.39 39.47
N LEU A 259 12.31 -17.30 38.43
CA LEU A 259 13.38 -16.31 38.34
C LEU A 259 12.84 -15.02 37.73
N LYS A 260 13.16 -13.86 38.32
CA LYS A 260 12.75 -12.54 37.83
C LYS A 260 13.97 -11.64 37.65
N LEU A 261 14.28 -11.30 36.41
CA LEU A 261 15.42 -10.48 36.03
C LEU A 261 14.96 -9.14 35.45
N PRO A 262 15.68 -8.03 35.66
CA PRO A 262 15.41 -6.80 34.93
C PRO A 262 15.62 -6.98 33.43
N VAL A 263 14.66 -6.54 32.60
CA VAL A 263 14.74 -6.66 31.12
C VAL A 263 15.99 -5.98 30.54
N LYS A 264 16.46 -4.92 31.19
CA LYS A 264 17.68 -4.18 30.82
C LYS A 264 18.96 -5.02 30.83
N ASP A 265 18.97 -6.12 31.58
CA ASP A 265 20.15 -6.97 31.74
C ASP A 265 20.21 -8.04 30.63
N ILE A 266 19.15 -8.15 29.81
CA ILE A 266 19.07 -9.07 28.68
C ILE A 266 19.34 -8.31 27.38
N LYS A 267 20.31 -8.78 26.59
CA LYS A 267 20.62 -8.16 25.29
C LYS A 267 19.45 -8.37 24.33
N VAL A 268 19.07 -7.27 23.69
CA VAL A 268 18.01 -7.25 22.67
C VAL A 268 18.62 -7.25 21.28
N ALA A 269 17.90 -7.83 20.31
CA ALA A 269 18.28 -7.77 18.92
C ALA A 269 18.49 -6.29 18.49
N PRO A 270 19.66 -5.92 17.95
CA PRO A 270 19.99 -4.52 17.70
C PRO A 270 18.95 -3.77 16.87
N GLY A 271 18.41 -4.42 15.82
CA GLY A 271 17.38 -3.86 14.96
C GLY A 271 16.05 -3.57 15.66
N CYS A 272 15.77 -4.12 16.86
CA CYS A 272 14.60 -3.77 17.65
C CYS A 272 14.65 -2.32 18.18
N LYS A 273 15.85 -1.75 18.35
CA LYS A 273 16.04 -0.32 18.72
C LYS A 273 15.55 0.61 17.63
N MET A 274 15.63 0.15 16.37
CA MET A 274 15.13 0.87 15.21
C MET A 274 13.69 0.48 14.85
N CYS A 275 12.95 -0.24 15.71
CA CYS A 275 11.57 -0.62 15.47
C CYS A 275 10.61 0.31 16.24
N ARG A 276 9.67 0.93 15.51
CA ARG A 276 8.65 1.84 16.07
C ARG A 276 7.29 1.15 16.30
N ASP A 277 7.08 0.03 15.64
CA ASP A 277 5.81 -0.68 15.61
C ASP A 277 5.71 -1.62 16.81
N PHE A 278 4.65 -1.43 17.60
CA PHE A 278 4.32 -2.23 18.79
C PHE A 278 3.30 -3.30 18.45
N ASP A 279 2.24 -2.90 17.78
CA ASP A 279 0.99 -3.64 17.67
C ASP A 279 0.74 -4.16 16.26
N SER A 280 1.74 -4.21 15.38
CA SER A 280 1.62 -4.77 14.03
C SER A 280 0.60 -4.02 13.17
N GLN A 281 0.83 -2.73 12.97
CA GLN A 281 -0.13 -1.82 12.31
C GLN A 281 -0.54 -2.23 10.88
N LEU A 282 0.24 -3.08 10.21
CA LEU A 282 -0.03 -3.56 8.86
C LEU A 282 -0.67 -4.97 8.82
N ALA A 283 -1.12 -5.51 9.96
CA ALA A 283 -1.87 -6.77 10.03
C ALA A 283 -3.36 -6.55 9.73
N ASP A 284 -4.10 -7.61 9.40
CA ASP A 284 -5.57 -7.56 9.27
C ASP A 284 -6.23 -7.50 10.66
N VAL A 285 -5.65 -8.27 11.59
CA VAL A 285 -5.99 -8.25 13.02
C VAL A 285 -4.72 -8.26 13.82
N SER A 286 -4.67 -7.46 14.88
CA SER A 286 -3.56 -7.46 15.84
C SER A 286 -4.03 -7.97 17.19
N VAL A 287 -3.25 -8.84 17.83
CA VAL A 287 -3.63 -9.50 19.08
C VAL A 287 -2.49 -9.40 20.11
N GLY A 288 -2.86 -9.13 21.37
CA GLY A 288 -1.94 -9.21 22.50
C GLY A 288 -2.64 -8.98 23.83
N SER A 289 -1.95 -9.23 24.94
CA SER A 289 -2.53 -9.16 26.29
C SER A 289 -2.63 -7.75 26.90
N VAL A 290 -2.13 -6.72 26.22
CA VAL A 290 -2.08 -5.37 26.78
C VAL A 290 -3.36 -4.61 26.49
N GLY A 291 -4.03 -4.16 27.56
CA GLY A 291 -5.28 -3.41 27.47
C GLY A 291 -6.52 -4.24 27.82
N SER A 292 -6.35 -5.55 28.05
CA SER A 292 -7.40 -6.48 28.48
C SER A 292 -7.16 -7.00 29.90
N GLU A 293 -8.20 -7.58 30.50
CA GLU A 293 -8.11 -8.30 31.77
C GLU A 293 -7.34 -9.61 31.63
N GLU A 294 -6.87 -10.16 32.75
CA GLU A 294 -6.16 -11.44 32.77
C GLU A 294 -7.03 -12.57 32.18
N GLY A 295 -6.42 -13.37 31.30
CA GLY A 295 -7.12 -14.43 30.57
C GLY A 295 -7.88 -13.98 29.32
N TYR A 296 -7.90 -12.67 29.01
CA TYR A 296 -8.39 -12.11 27.75
C TYR A 296 -7.25 -11.53 26.92
N SER A 297 -7.48 -11.40 25.62
CA SER A 297 -6.62 -10.70 24.67
C SER A 297 -7.29 -9.44 24.18
N THR A 298 -6.52 -8.37 24.03
CA THR A 298 -6.86 -7.23 23.19
C THR A 298 -6.74 -7.61 21.72
N ILE A 299 -7.73 -7.19 20.94
CA ILE A 299 -7.90 -7.42 19.51
C ILE A 299 -8.08 -6.06 18.84
N ILE A 300 -7.23 -5.74 17.87
CA ILE A 300 -7.35 -4.54 17.04
C ILE A 300 -7.66 -4.99 15.61
N ILE A 301 -8.86 -4.67 15.12
CA ILE A 301 -9.29 -5.01 13.76
C ILE A 301 -8.94 -3.86 12.83
N ARG A 302 -8.28 -4.18 11.72
CA ARG A 302 -7.71 -3.18 10.80
C ARG A 302 -8.25 -3.24 9.38
N THR A 303 -8.70 -4.41 8.93
CA THR A 303 -9.27 -4.59 7.58
C THR A 303 -10.64 -5.24 7.66
N GLU A 304 -11.42 -5.18 6.58
CA GLU A 304 -12.70 -5.88 6.44
C GLU A 304 -12.54 -7.39 6.71
N LYS A 305 -11.49 -8.01 6.15
CA LYS A 305 -11.16 -9.42 6.42
C LYS A 305 -10.94 -9.68 7.91
N GLY A 306 -10.34 -8.73 8.62
CA GLY A 306 -10.09 -8.85 10.05
C GLY A 306 -11.37 -8.93 10.88
N GLU A 307 -12.52 -8.45 10.37
CA GLU A 307 -13.81 -8.56 11.07
C GLU A 307 -14.26 -10.00 11.27
N ASP A 308 -13.78 -10.93 10.46
CA ASP A 308 -14.10 -12.35 10.57
C ASP A 308 -13.81 -12.93 11.96
N ILE A 309 -12.90 -12.32 12.72
CA ILE A 309 -12.61 -12.73 14.10
C ILE A 309 -13.84 -12.62 15.01
N LYS A 310 -14.76 -11.68 14.73
CA LYS A 310 -16.01 -11.48 15.48
C LYS A 310 -16.98 -12.67 15.33
N ASN A 311 -16.85 -13.46 14.26
CA ASN A 311 -17.73 -14.62 14.02
C ASN A 311 -17.44 -15.79 14.96
N ILE A 312 -16.24 -15.85 15.55
CA ILE A 312 -15.80 -16.97 16.40
C ILE A 312 -15.48 -16.55 17.84
N ILE A 313 -15.09 -15.29 18.05
CA ILE A 313 -14.72 -14.80 19.38
C ILE A 313 -15.79 -13.80 19.83
N PRO A 314 -16.47 -14.06 20.96
CA PRO A 314 -17.30 -13.06 21.61
C PRO A 314 -16.42 -11.88 22.02
N VAL A 315 -16.43 -10.84 21.20
CA VAL A 315 -15.68 -9.61 21.42
C VAL A 315 -16.46 -8.67 22.34
N LYS A 316 -15.75 -7.95 23.21
CA LYS A 316 -16.30 -6.95 24.12
C LYS A 316 -15.56 -5.63 23.93
N GLU A 317 -16.29 -4.54 24.10
CA GLU A 317 -15.72 -3.19 24.19
C GLU A 317 -15.19 -2.92 25.60
N GLY A 318 -14.28 -1.95 25.74
CA GLY A 318 -13.69 -1.57 27.03
C GLY A 318 -12.20 -1.87 27.16
N VAL A 319 -11.47 -1.97 26.04
CA VAL A 319 -10.01 -2.04 26.04
C VAL A 319 -9.44 -0.79 26.70
N ASP A 320 -8.49 -0.97 27.63
CA ASP A 320 -7.72 0.12 28.22
C ASP A 320 -6.70 0.67 27.22
N LEU A 321 -7.16 1.61 26.39
CA LEU A 321 -6.37 2.26 25.34
C LEU A 321 -5.16 3.02 25.91
N SER A 322 -5.21 3.44 27.18
CA SER A 322 -4.09 4.16 27.80
C SER A 322 -2.84 3.28 27.91
N LYS A 323 -3.02 1.99 28.20
CA LYS A 323 -1.92 1.01 28.24
C LYS A 323 -1.37 0.69 26.87
N VAL A 324 -2.23 0.55 25.86
CA VAL A 324 -1.82 0.32 24.47
C VAL A 324 -1.01 1.52 23.96
N GLN A 325 -1.53 2.73 24.15
CA GLN A 325 -0.86 3.95 23.72
C GLN A 325 0.44 4.20 24.49
N PHE A 326 0.51 3.82 25.77
CA PHE A 326 1.74 3.88 26.55
C PHE A 326 2.86 3.05 25.89
N LEU A 327 2.57 1.83 25.43
CA LEU A 327 3.56 0.97 24.77
C LEU A 327 3.92 1.44 23.36
N ARG A 328 2.95 1.96 22.58
CA ARG A 328 3.24 2.65 21.30
C ARG A 328 4.22 3.81 21.52
N ASN A 329 3.94 4.67 22.50
CA ASN A 329 4.80 5.80 22.85
C ASN A 329 6.17 5.35 23.39
N PHE A 330 6.23 4.26 24.14
CA PHE A 330 7.48 3.68 24.61
C PHE A 330 8.38 3.24 23.45
N LYS A 331 7.81 2.58 22.44
CA LYS A 331 8.52 2.17 21.23
C LYS A 331 9.03 3.37 20.45
N GLU A 332 8.18 4.38 20.27
CA GLU A 332 8.56 5.61 19.57
C GLU A 332 9.70 6.35 20.30
N LYS A 333 9.61 6.52 21.62
CA LYS A 333 10.69 7.14 22.42
C LYS A 333 12.01 6.38 22.32
N LYS A 334 11.96 5.05 22.34
CA LYS A 334 13.16 4.20 22.19
C LYS A 334 13.78 4.36 20.80
N PHE A 335 12.94 4.41 19.77
CA PHE A 335 13.37 4.67 18.39
C PHE A 335 14.03 6.04 18.26
N GLN A 336 13.39 7.11 18.74
CA GLN A 336 13.92 8.48 18.66
C GLN A 336 15.26 8.61 19.39
N LYS A 337 15.41 7.97 20.56
CA LYS A 337 16.69 7.92 21.27
C LYS A 337 17.78 7.20 20.47
N ALA A 338 17.45 6.09 19.82
CA ALA A 338 18.38 5.33 18.99
C ALA A 338 18.77 6.11 17.73
N LEU A 339 17.80 6.76 17.09
CA LEU A 339 18.00 7.61 15.92
C LEU A 339 18.92 8.79 16.24
N LYS A 340 18.64 9.52 17.33
CA LYS A 340 19.49 10.63 17.78
C LYS A 340 20.94 10.19 17.98
N LYS A 341 21.15 9.06 18.67
CA LYS A 341 22.49 8.51 18.88
C LYS A 341 23.19 8.17 17.57
N ARG A 342 22.47 7.56 16.61
CA ARG A 342 23.03 7.26 15.29
C ARG A 342 23.46 8.52 14.54
N VAL A 343 22.63 9.55 14.56
CA VAL A 343 22.95 10.86 13.94
C VAL A 343 24.19 11.49 14.60
N GLU A 344 24.24 11.50 15.94
CA GLU A 344 25.39 12.05 16.68
C GLU A 344 26.70 11.29 16.40
N ASN A 345 26.60 9.99 16.13
CA ASN A 345 27.74 9.12 15.84
C ASN A 345 28.09 8.99 14.35
N ASP A 346 27.38 9.68 13.45
CA ASP A 346 27.48 9.51 11.99
C ASP A 346 27.30 8.03 11.53
N GLU A 347 26.42 7.29 12.22
CA GLU A 347 26.09 5.92 11.88
C GLU A 347 25.07 5.87 10.72
N PHE A 348 25.13 4.82 9.91
CA PHE A 348 24.22 4.63 8.79
C PHE A 348 22.74 4.60 9.23
N ILE A 349 21.90 5.30 8.48
CA ILE A 349 20.45 5.35 8.64
C ILE A 349 19.79 5.14 7.28
N SER A 350 18.85 4.20 7.20
CA SER A 350 18.16 3.89 5.94
C SER A 350 16.92 4.73 5.66
N TYR A 351 16.46 5.53 6.64
CA TYR A 351 15.26 6.36 6.57
C TYR A 351 14.03 5.59 6.06
N TYR A 352 13.93 4.31 6.44
CA TYR A 352 12.92 3.40 5.91
C TYR A 352 11.48 3.84 6.24
N TRP A 353 11.28 4.67 7.27
CA TRP A 353 9.97 5.18 7.65
C TRP A 353 9.43 6.24 6.67
N ASN A 354 10.28 6.84 5.83
CA ASN A 354 9.82 7.76 4.80
C ASN A 354 8.94 7.04 3.74
N ASP A 355 9.05 5.72 3.60
CA ASP A 355 8.19 4.90 2.75
C ASP A 355 6.75 4.79 3.24
N TYR A 356 6.49 5.11 4.51
CA TYR A 356 5.14 5.03 5.09
C TYR A 356 4.22 6.09 4.49
N TYR A 357 4.78 7.14 3.93
CA TYR A 357 4.03 8.28 3.42
C TYR A 357 3.89 8.25 1.90
N GLY A 358 2.64 8.27 1.42
CA GLY A 358 2.34 8.46 0.00
C GLY A 358 2.84 9.81 -0.53
N GLY A 359 3.12 9.89 -1.83
CA GLY A 359 3.60 11.14 -2.45
C GLY A 359 5.02 11.56 -2.04
N VAL A 360 5.75 10.74 -1.29
CA VAL A 360 7.17 10.96 -0.98
C VAL A 360 8.03 10.22 -1.98
N GLY A 361 9.02 10.90 -2.56
CA GLY A 361 9.97 10.26 -3.48
C GLY A 361 11.41 10.71 -3.28
N LEU A 362 12.33 9.77 -3.51
CA LEU A 362 13.77 9.99 -3.40
C LEU A 362 14.31 10.71 -4.65
N ARG A 363 15.08 11.78 -4.43
CA ARG A 363 15.80 12.53 -5.46
C ARG A 363 17.18 11.92 -5.72
N THR A 364 17.80 12.31 -6.82
CA THR A 364 19.15 11.83 -7.21
C THR A 364 20.25 12.27 -6.27
N ASP A 365 20.04 13.36 -5.52
CA ASP A 365 20.95 13.91 -4.52
C ASP A 365 20.76 13.28 -3.13
N GLY A 366 19.90 12.27 -2.98
CA GLY A 366 19.59 11.61 -1.71
C GLY A 366 18.54 12.33 -0.85
N LYS A 367 18.12 13.54 -1.24
CA LYS A 367 17.02 14.28 -0.60
C LYS A 367 15.67 13.74 -1.05
N HIS A 368 14.58 14.28 -0.51
CA HIS A 368 13.23 13.88 -0.86
C HIS A 368 12.42 15.01 -1.47
N PHE A 369 11.39 14.64 -2.23
CA PHE A 369 10.27 15.51 -2.55
C PHE A 369 8.99 14.99 -1.89
N ILE A 370 8.06 15.89 -1.60
CA ILE A 370 6.74 15.60 -1.07
C ILE A 370 5.71 16.19 -2.06
N ARG A 371 4.87 15.34 -2.64
CA ARG A 371 3.77 15.74 -3.51
C ARG A 371 2.49 15.88 -2.70
N LEU A 372 1.85 17.03 -2.86
CA LEU A 372 0.53 17.32 -2.31
C LEU A 372 -0.54 16.89 -3.32
N ARG A 373 -1.62 16.32 -2.81
CA ARG A 373 -2.81 16.02 -3.61
C ARG A 373 -3.45 17.34 -4.06
N ALA A 374 -3.90 17.39 -5.30
CA ALA A 374 -4.45 18.63 -5.85
C ALA A 374 -5.83 18.93 -5.26
N ASN A 375 -6.13 20.21 -5.05
CA ASN A 375 -7.50 20.66 -4.84
C ASN A 375 -8.31 20.48 -6.14
N PRO A 376 -9.64 20.31 -6.07
CA PRO A 376 -10.47 20.17 -7.27
C PRO A 376 -10.28 21.33 -8.24
N SER A 377 -9.92 21.02 -9.48
CA SER A 377 -9.59 22.00 -10.54
C SER A 377 -8.43 22.96 -10.21
N GLY A 378 -7.56 22.60 -9.26
CA GLY A 378 -6.36 23.37 -8.94
C GLY A 378 -6.60 24.73 -8.29
N PHE A 379 -7.75 24.93 -7.64
CA PHE A 379 -8.03 26.16 -6.90
C PHE A 379 -7.40 26.11 -5.50
N TYR A 380 -6.58 27.10 -5.19
CA TYR A 380 -5.92 27.26 -3.88
C TYR A 380 -6.20 28.65 -3.32
N SER A 381 -6.44 28.74 -2.02
CA SER A 381 -6.61 30.00 -1.29
C SER A 381 -5.26 30.69 -1.06
N HIS A 382 -5.30 31.98 -0.71
CA HIS A 382 -4.10 32.72 -0.34
C HIS A 382 -3.40 32.10 0.88
N GLU A 383 -4.18 31.68 1.88
CA GLU A 383 -3.71 31.06 3.11
C GLU A 383 -3.04 29.72 2.86
N GLU A 384 -3.61 28.89 1.97
CA GLU A 384 -2.99 27.62 1.55
C GLU A 384 -1.64 27.86 0.89
N VAL A 385 -1.57 28.80 -0.08
CA VAL A 385 -0.30 29.12 -0.75
C VAL A 385 0.73 29.68 0.24
N GLN A 386 0.30 30.54 1.17
CA GLN A 386 1.17 31.08 2.21
C GLN A 386 1.73 29.99 3.13
N ALA A 387 0.90 29.01 3.54
CA ALA A 387 1.34 27.88 4.35
C ALA A 387 2.40 27.03 3.61
N ILE A 388 2.23 26.78 2.30
CA ILE A 388 3.24 26.10 1.49
C ILE A 388 4.54 26.90 1.45
N MET A 389 4.47 28.23 1.30
CA MET A 389 5.65 29.10 1.31
C MET A 389 6.38 29.07 2.66
N ASP A 390 5.65 29.10 3.77
CA ASP A 390 6.23 29.09 5.12
C ASP A 390 6.93 27.75 5.41
N ILE A 391 6.29 26.63 5.04
CA ILE A 391 6.86 25.28 5.21
C ILE A 391 8.09 25.10 4.31
N THR A 392 8.01 25.48 3.04
CA THR A 392 9.17 25.35 2.13
C THR A 392 10.33 26.22 2.58
N LYS A 393 10.08 27.43 3.08
CA LYS A 393 11.10 28.27 3.71
C LYS A 393 11.71 27.63 4.96
N LYS A 394 10.89 27.02 5.83
CA LYS A 394 11.36 26.33 7.06
C LYS A 394 12.36 25.22 6.76
N TYR A 395 12.14 24.44 5.70
CA TYR A 395 12.98 23.29 5.35
C TYR A 395 13.98 23.55 4.21
N GLY A 396 14.05 24.79 3.69
CA GLY A 396 14.90 25.11 2.54
C GLY A 396 14.51 24.35 1.27
N ALA A 397 13.22 24.07 1.09
CA ALA A 397 12.68 23.34 -0.04
C ALA A 397 12.21 24.29 -1.16
N GLU A 398 12.11 23.76 -2.38
CA GLU A 398 11.63 24.46 -3.56
C GLU A 398 10.23 23.98 -3.95
N ILE A 399 9.45 24.85 -4.60
CA ILE A 399 8.10 24.53 -5.06
C ILE A 399 8.11 24.25 -6.56
N LYS A 400 7.52 23.13 -6.98
CA LYS A 400 7.23 22.80 -8.38
C LYS A 400 5.73 22.56 -8.54
N ILE A 401 5.13 23.14 -9.58
CA ILE A 401 3.73 22.87 -9.94
C ILE A 401 3.71 21.78 -11.01
N THR A 402 2.92 20.72 -10.80
CA THR A 402 2.83 19.58 -11.73
C THR A 402 1.82 19.83 -12.85
N ASN A 403 1.86 19.00 -13.89
CA ASN A 403 0.85 19.01 -14.95
C ASN A 403 -0.52 18.43 -14.55
N ARG A 404 -0.71 18.12 -13.26
CA ARG A 404 -1.99 17.71 -12.68
C ARG A 404 -2.49 18.70 -11.63
N GLU A 405 -2.01 19.95 -11.67
CA GLU A 405 -2.42 21.02 -10.76
C GLU A 405 -2.00 20.76 -9.30
N GLU A 406 -0.94 19.96 -9.08
CA GLU A 406 -0.43 19.60 -7.76
C GLU A 406 0.80 20.45 -7.39
N PHE A 407 0.98 20.73 -6.11
CA PHE A 407 2.24 21.24 -5.57
C PHE A 407 3.18 20.07 -5.21
N GLU A 408 4.41 20.11 -5.72
CA GLU A 408 5.48 19.17 -5.41
C GLU A 408 6.63 19.94 -4.77
N LEU A 409 6.90 19.64 -3.49
CA LEU A 409 7.85 20.35 -2.66
C LEU A 409 9.16 19.56 -2.63
N HIS A 410 10.28 20.20 -2.92
CA HIS A 410 11.52 19.54 -3.31
C HIS A 410 12.69 19.92 -2.40
N GLY A 411 13.46 18.93 -1.94
CA GLY A 411 14.75 19.20 -1.26
C GLY A 411 14.75 18.97 0.25
N PHE A 412 13.82 18.18 0.77
CA PHE A 412 13.80 17.79 2.18
C PHE A 412 14.94 16.82 2.49
N GLU A 413 15.67 17.08 3.58
CA GLU A 413 16.60 16.08 4.12
C GLU A 413 15.82 14.83 4.56
N PRO A 414 16.37 13.61 4.38
CA PRO A 414 15.67 12.37 4.75
C PRO A 414 15.16 12.35 6.19
N ILE A 415 15.87 13.00 7.11
CA ILE A 415 15.50 13.08 8.53
C ILE A 415 14.29 14.00 8.77
N ASP A 416 14.06 14.99 7.92
CA ASP A 416 13.05 16.03 8.10
C ASP A 416 11.69 15.68 7.45
N VAL A 417 11.64 14.67 6.58
CA VAL A 417 10.45 14.29 5.80
C VAL A 417 9.21 14.10 6.68
N GLU A 418 9.33 13.33 7.76
CA GLU A 418 8.20 13.04 8.66
C GLU A 418 7.66 14.30 9.33
N ASN A 419 8.56 15.20 9.76
CA ASN A 419 8.18 16.48 10.37
C ASN A 419 7.55 17.43 9.36
N ALA A 420 8.09 17.50 8.14
CA ALA A 420 7.52 18.31 7.06
C ALA A 420 6.11 17.86 6.70
N ILE A 421 5.86 16.55 6.62
CA ILE A 421 4.53 16.00 6.37
C ILE A 421 3.57 16.34 7.50
N LYS A 422 4.04 16.29 8.76
CA LYS A 422 3.21 16.68 9.91
C LYS A 422 2.80 18.15 9.80
N ASP A 423 3.73 19.07 9.53
CA ASP A 423 3.42 20.50 9.36
C ASP A 423 2.43 20.74 8.20
N LEU A 424 2.59 20.01 7.09
CA LEU A 424 1.68 20.08 5.93
C LEU A 424 0.26 19.62 6.31
N ARG A 425 0.14 18.50 7.03
CA ARG A 425 -1.15 17.96 7.48
C ARG A 425 -1.84 18.87 8.50
N GLU A 426 -1.07 19.46 9.41
CA GLU A 426 -1.59 20.48 10.35
C GLU A 426 -2.11 21.73 9.63
N SER A 427 -1.57 22.02 8.44
CA SER A 427 -2.03 23.10 7.56
C SER A 427 -3.18 22.68 6.62
N GLY A 428 -3.73 21.47 6.76
CA GLY A 428 -4.86 20.97 5.97
C GLY A 428 -4.49 20.26 4.66
N PHE A 429 -3.20 20.10 4.34
CA PHE A 429 -2.78 19.41 3.12
C PHE A 429 -2.73 17.90 3.28
N ILE A 430 -2.97 17.22 2.15
CA ILE A 430 -2.83 15.77 2.04
C ILE A 430 -1.67 15.48 1.10
N ASN A 431 -0.65 14.76 1.58
CA ASN A 431 0.42 14.22 0.74
C ASN A 431 -0.08 12.97 -0.01
N GLY A 432 0.22 12.81 -1.31
CA GLY A 432 -0.30 11.66 -2.07
C GLY A 432 -0.26 11.77 -3.59
N SER A 433 -1.21 11.11 -4.26
CA SER A 433 -1.35 11.08 -5.73
C SER A 433 -0.09 10.56 -6.46
N GLU A 434 0.53 9.52 -5.89
CA GLU A 434 1.68 8.83 -6.48
C GLU A 434 1.48 7.30 -6.44
N GLY A 435 2.18 6.57 -7.30
CA GLY A 435 2.10 5.11 -7.32
C GLY A 435 0.89 4.51 -8.05
N PRO A 436 0.62 3.20 -7.82
CA PRO A 436 -0.40 2.40 -8.50
C PRO A 436 -1.77 2.51 -7.80
N LEU A 437 -2.40 3.67 -7.95
CA LEU A 437 -3.68 4.03 -7.35
C LEU A 437 -4.39 5.08 -8.21
N VAL A 438 -5.61 5.44 -7.83
CA VAL A 438 -6.34 6.57 -8.40
C VAL A 438 -5.70 7.90 -7.98
N ARG A 439 -5.20 8.63 -8.99
CA ARG A 439 -4.55 9.95 -8.84
C ARG A 439 -5.58 11.06 -8.67
N SER A 440 -5.17 12.22 -8.15
CA SER A 440 -6.02 13.41 -8.02
C SER A 440 -6.77 13.67 -9.32
N ALA A 441 -8.09 13.86 -9.28
CA ALA A 441 -8.92 14.19 -10.43
C ALA A 441 -8.48 15.52 -11.03
N LEU A 442 -8.09 15.50 -12.32
CA LEU A 442 -7.67 16.71 -13.03
C LEU A 442 -8.91 17.39 -13.61
N ALA A 443 -9.09 18.69 -13.42
CA ALA A 443 -10.29 19.37 -13.91
C ALA A 443 -10.02 20.78 -14.41
N CYS A 444 -10.68 21.18 -15.50
CA CYS A 444 -10.63 22.58 -15.93
C CYS A 444 -11.55 23.47 -15.07
N PRO A 445 -11.58 24.80 -15.23
CA PRO A 445 -12.36 25.70 -14.36
C PRO A 445 -13.90 25.56 -14.37
N GLY A 446 -14.48 24.80 -15.32
CA GLY A 446 -15.91 24.50 -15.36
C GLY A 446 -16.85 25.68 -15.65
N ASN A 447 -18.16 25.43 -15.57
CA ASN A 447 -19.20 26.44 -15.83
C ASN A 447 -19.30 27.53 -14.74
N GLN A 448 -18.67 27.33 -13.58
CA GLN A 448 -18.59 28.33 -12.51
C GLN A 448 -17.61 29.46 -12.84
N ASN A 449 -16.55 29.17 -13.61
CA ASN A 449 -15.46 30.13 -13.89
C ASN A 449 -15.19 30.35 -15.38
N CYS A 450 -15.69 29.48 -16.27
CA CYS A 450 -15.50 29.59 -17.72
C CYS A 450 -16.84 29.73 -18.44
N LYS A 451 -16.96 30.77 -19.27
CA LYS A 451 -18.16 31.04 -20.09
C LYS A 451 -18.52 29.94 -21.09
N LEU A 452 -17.57 29.05 -21.39
CA LEU A 452 -17.76 27.90 -22.28
C LEU A 452 -18.14 26.62 -21.54
N GLY A 453 -18.03 26.60 -20.21
CA GLY A 453 -18.33 25.42 -19.41
C GLY A 453 -19.82 25.06 -19.50
N LEU A 454 -20.10 23.79 -19.76
CA LEU A 454 -21.44 23.22 -19.79
C LEU A 454 -21.79 22.56 -18.45
N ILE A 455 -20.78 22.05 -17.74
CA ILE A 455 -20.92 21.29 -16.48
C ILE A 455 -20.05 21.88 -15.36
N ASN A 456 -20.40 21.57 -14.12
CA ASN A 456 -19.63 21.96 -12.93
C ASN A 456 -18.49 20.95 -12.70
N THR A 457 -17.33 21.21 -13.31
CA THR A 457 -16.18 20.32 -13.22
C THR A 457 -15.59 20.23 -11.82
N THR A 458 -15.62 21.31 -11.04
CA THR A 458 -15.12 21.33 -9.66
C THR A 458 -15.92 20.38 -8.77
N ALA A 459 -17.25 20.39 -8.89
CA ALA A 459 -18.12 19.48 -8.13
C ALA A 459 -17.89 18.01 -8.52
N ILE A 460 -17.84 17.71 -9.82
CA ILE A 460 -17.58 16.35 -10.31
C ILE A 460 -16.20 15.85 -9.89
N ALA A 461 -15.17 16.71 -9.96
CA ALA A 461 -13.83 16.36 -9.51
C ALA A 461 -13.79 16.10 -7.99
N GLN A 462 -14.45 16.93 -7.19
CA GLN A 462 -14.56 16.72 -5.74
C GLN A 462 -15.27 15.41 -5.42
N GLU A 463 -16.33 15.06 -6.13
CA GLU A 463 -17.05 13.81 -5.90
C GLU A 463 -16.21 12.59 -6.32
N CYS A 464 -15.44 12.70 -7.41
CA CYS A 464 -14.45 11.68 -7.75
C CYS A 464 -13.39 11.51 -6.64
N GLU A 465 -12.96 12.61 -6.01
CA GLU A 465 -12.04 12.55 -4.88
C GLU A 465 -12.69 11.91 -3.65
N ASN A 466 -13.94 12.24 -3.33
CA ASN A 466 -14.66 11.67 -2.19
C ASN A 466 -14.80 10.15 -2.32
N ARG A 467 -15.13 9.66 -3.52
CA ARG A 467 -15.40 8.23 -3.76
C ARG A 467 -14.16 7.41 -4.07
N PHE A 468 -13.19 7.99 -4.78
CA PHE A 468 -12.14 7.21 -5.41
C PHE A 468 -10.72 7.62 -5.02
N LYS A 469 -10.53 8.62 -4.14
CA LYS A 469 -9.18 9.02 -3.73
C LYS A 469 -8.36 7.81 -3.30
N GLU A 470 -7.20 7.69 -3.93
CA GLU A 470 -6.18 6.70 -3.56
C GLU A 470 -6.60 5.22 -3.60
N LEU A 471 -7.77 4.90 -4.19
CA LEU A 471 -8.17 3.53 -4.40
C LEU A 471 -7.09 2.75 -5.16
N PRO A 472 -6.71 1.54 -4.69
CA PRO A 472 -5.73 0.71 -5.35
C PRO A 472 -6.13 0.36 -6.80
N ALA A 473 -5.14 0.37 -7.68
CA ALA A 473 -5.28 -0.08 -9.05
C ALA A 473 -3.99 -0.79 -9.50
N PRO A 474 -4.01 -1.64 -10.54
CA PRO A 474 -2.80 -2.32 -11.00
C PRO A 474 -1.67 -1.34 -11.34
N TYR A 475 -1.98 -0.15 -11.82
CA TYR A 475 -1.04 0.97 -11.91
C TYR A 475 -1.82 2.29 -11.71
N LYS A 476 -1.22 3.43 -12.03
CA LYS A 476 -1.90 4.72 -11.92
C LYS A 476 -3.18 4.75 -12.74
N PHE A 477 -4.26 5.18 -12.11
CA PHE A 477 -5.55 5.46 -12.74
C PHE A 477 -5.81 6.96 -12.65
N LYS A 478 -6.07 7.60 -13.79
CA LYS A 478 -6.22 9.05 -13.90
C LYS A 478 -7.62 9.39 -14.37
N ILE A 479 -8.29 10.19 -13.57
CA ILE A 479 -9.55 10.84 -13.91
C ILE A 479 -9.26 12.25 -14.44
N ALA A 480 -10.03 12.67 -15.45
CA ALA A 480 -9.88 13.95 -16.12
C ALA A 480 -11.26 14.52 -16.51
N VAL A 481 -11.60 15.72 -16.03
CA VAL A 481 -12.92 16.36 -16.20
C VAL A 481 -12.81 17.69 -16.97
N SER A 482 -13.42 17.78 -18.15
CA SER A 482 -13.49 19.01 -18.95
C SER A 482 -14.91 19.55 -19.01
N GLY A 483 -15.08 20.85 -18.82
CA GLY A 483 -16.42 21.46 -18.78
C GLY A 483 -17.18 21.42 -20.11
N CYS A 484 -16.50 21.22 -21.24
CA CYS A 484 -17.10 21.27 -22.57
C CYS A 484 -16.24 20.53 -23.62
N PRO A 485 -16.71 20.42 -24.87
CA PRO A 485 -16.00 19.73 -25.95
C PRO A 485 -14.66 20.33 -26.38
N ASN A 486 -14.27 21.52 -25.88
CA ASN A 486 -12.92 22.06 -26.07
C ASN A 486 -11.83 21.21 -25.40
N LYS A 487 -12.21 20.40 -24.38
CA LYS A 487 -11.34 19.38 -23.79
C LYS A 487 -9.98 19.93 -23.32
N CYS A 488 -9.98 21.04 -22.56
CA CYS A 488 -8.76 21.78 -22.17
C CYS A 488 -7.75 20.92 -21.40
N ILE A 489 -8.22 19.96 -20.59
CA ILE A 489 -7.36 19.04 -19.82
C ILE A 489 -7.20 17.66 -20.47
N ARG A 490 -7.63 17.53 -21.73
CA ARG A 490 -7.46 16.33 -22.58
C ARG A 490 -8.01 15.03 -21.94
N PRO A 491 -9.32 14.97 -21.61
CA PRO A 491 -9.93 13.80 -20.99
C PRO A 491 -9.80 12.53 -21.84
N GLN A 492 -9.72 12.65 -23.17
CA GLN A 492 -9.61 11.52 -24.09
C GLN A 492 -8.32 10.68 -23.91
N VAL A 493 -7.28 11.21 -23.26
CA VAL A 493 -6.02 10.50 -22.97
C VAL A 493 -5.80 10.22 -21.48
N ALA A 494 -6.87 10.28 -20.68
CA ALA A 494 -6.91 9.83 -19.30
C ALA A 494 -7.45 8.40 -19.23
N ASP A 495 -7.17 7.67 -18.13
CA ASP A 495 -7.72 6.31 -17.98
C ASP A 495 -9.26 6.36 -17.93
N PHE A 496 -9.81 7.44 -17.37
CA PHE A 496 -11.22 7.79 -17.44
C PHE A 496 -11.37 9.31 -17.65
N GLY A 497 -12.02 9.70 -18.74
CA GLY A 497 -12.23 11.08 -19.14
C GLY A 497 -13.71 11.45 -19.17
N ILE A 498 -14.03 12.67 -18.78
CA ILE A 498 -15.39 13.21 -18.74
C ILE A 498 -15.39 14.57 -19.44
N ASN A 499 -16.36 14.83 -20.32
CA ASN A 499 -16.67 16.19 -20.71
C ASN A 499 -18.16 16.46 -20.90
N GLY A 500 -18.58 17.70 -20.64
CA GLY A 500 -19.95 18.13 -20.95
C GLY A 500 -20.23 18.04 -22.45
N TYR A 501 -21.44 17.62 -22.81
CA TYR A 501 -21.85 17.32 -24.18
C TYR A 501 -23.32 17.65 -24.42
N LYS A 502 -23.59 18.60 -25.32
CA LYS A 502 -24.91 19.14 -25.64
C LYS A 502 -25.13 19.17 -27.16
N VAL A 503 -25.89 18.21 -27.67
CA VAL A 503 -26.17 18.07 -29.11
C VAL A 503 -27.44 18.83 -29.45
N PRO A 504 -27.40 19.83 -30.34
CA PRO A 504 -28.55 20.63 -30.70
C PRO A 504 -29.40 19.97 -31.81
N TYR A 505 -30.69 20.31 -31.90
CA TYR A 505 -31.52 20.13 -33.10
C TYR A 505 -32.28 21.43 -33.42
N THR A 506 -32.88 21.50 -34.61
CA THR A 506 -33.69 22.64 -35.05
C THR A 506 -35.16 22.34 -34.82
N VAL A 507 -35.87 23.28 -34.21
CA VAL A 507 -37.34 23.26 -34.13
C VAL A 507 -37.86 24.04 -35.35
N GLU A 508 -38.38 23.31 -36.34
CA GLU A 508 -38.65 23.85 -37.68
C GLU A 508 -39.67 25.00 -37.70
N ASP A 509 -40.71 24.92 -36.87
CA ASP A 509 -41.79 25.91 -36.77
C ASP A 509 -41.34 27.28 -36.22
N LYS A 510 -40.24 27.30 -35.46
CA LYS A 510 -39.66 28.51 -34.87
C LYS A 510 -38.50 29.07 -35.70
N CYS A 511 -37.93 28.26 -36.60
CA CYS A 511 -36.77 28.67 -37.38
C CYS A 511 -37.18 29.57 -38.54
N ASN A 512 -36.40 30.62 -38.78
CA ASN A 512 -36.61 31.56 -39.89
C ASN A 512 -35.34 31.77 -40.73
N GLY A 513 -34.36 30.88 -40.61
CA GLY A 513 -33.13 30.92 -41.41
C GLY A 513 -32.19 32.09 -41.10
N CYS A 514 -32.31 32.79 -39.96
CA CYS A 514 -31.49 33.98 -39.67
C CYS A 514 -29.95 33.77 -39.62
N GLY A 515 -29.45 32.54 -39.65
CA GLY A 515 -28.02 32.24 -39.72
C GLY A 515 -27.23 32.36 -38.42
N ARG A 516 -27.81 32.93 -37.36
CA ARG A 516 -27.09 33.18 -36.09
C ARG A 516 -26.46 31.92 -35.48
N CYS A 517 -27.11 30.77 -35.62
CA CYS A 517 -26.60 29.48 -35.16
C CYS A 517 -25.34 29.01 -35.93
N SER A 518 -25.27 29.32 -37.23
CA SER A 518 -24.11 29.06 -38.09
C SER A 518 -22.95 29.98 -37.69
N ASP A 519 -23.18 31.29 -37.50
CA ASP A 519 -22.14 32.25 -37.09
C ASP A 519 -21.39 31.89 -35.80
N VAL A 520 -22.10 31.28 -34.83
CA VAL A 520 -21.48 30.88 -33.55
C VAL A 520 -20.83 29.50 -33.60
N CYS A 521 -21.11 28.72 -34.65
CA CYS A 521 -20.48 27.43 -34.85
C CYS A 521 -18.98 27.63 -35.06
N LYS A 522 -18.15 26.80 -34.40
CA LYS A 522 -16.68 26.89 -34.50
C LYS A 522 -16.06 25.76 -35.31
N VAL A 523 -16.91 24.88 -35.81
CA VAL A 523 -16.54 23.70 -36.58
C VAL A 523 -17.39 23.60 -37.85
N ASP A 524 -18.10 24.69 -38.20
CA ASP A 524 -18.91 24.80 -39.43
C ASP A 524 -19.90 23.65 -39.66
N ALA A 525 -20.43 23.09 -38.58
CA ALA A 525 -21.42 21.99 -38.61
C ALA A 525 -22.86 22.44 -38.90
N ILE A 526 -23.11 23.71 -39.24
CA ILE A 526 -24.47 24.23 -39.40
C ILE A 526 -24.59 25.04 -40.68
N ASP A 527 -25.46 24.56 -41.57
CA ASP A 527 -25.83 25.22 -42.82
C ASP A 527 -27.25 25.79 -42.73
N ILE A 528 -27.51 26.83 -43.51
CA ILE A 528 -28.83 27.44 -43.64
C ILE A 528 -29.36 27.16 -45.05
N THR A 529 -30.51 26.51 -45.14
CA THR A 529 -31.17 26.19 -46.41
C THR A 529 -32.59 26.74 -46.39
N GLY A 530 -32.83 27.82 -47.12
CA GLY A 530 -34.09 28.55 -47.06
C GLY A 530 -34.33 29.12 -45.67
N ASP A 531 -35.48 28.80 -45.07
CA ASP A 531 -35.91 29.34 -43.77
C ASP A 531 -35.53 28.44 -42.58
N ILE A 532 -34.74 27.38 -42.79
CA ILE A 532 -34.41 26.39 -41.75
C ILE A 532 -32.89 26.19 -41.64
N SER A 533 -32.43 26.01 -40.41
CA SER A 533 -31.04 25.60 -40.12
C SER A 533 -30.90 24.08 -40.05
N HIS A 534 -29.86 23.54 -40.67
CA HIS A 534 -29.52 22.11 -40.66
C HIS A 534 -28.22 21.88 -39.92
N THR A 535 -28.12 20.80 -39.14
CA THR A 535 -26.90 20.44 -38.41
C THR A 535 -26.31 19.18 -39.00
N ASP A 536 -25.04 19.23 -39.41
CA ASP A 536 -24.22 18.06 -39.68
C ASP A 536 -23.75 17.47 -38.35
N TYR A 537 -24.29 16.31 -37.99
CA TYR A 537 -23.99 15.65 -36.72
C TYR A 537 -22.64 14.93 -36.71
N ASP A 538 -22.03 14.66 -37.88
CA ASP A 538 -20.69 14.07 -37.97
C ASP A 538 -19.60 15.11 -37.71
N VAL A 539 -19.90 16.40 -37.96
CA VAL A 539 -19.00 17.52 -37.69
C VAL A 539 -19.30 18.18 -36.33
N CYS A 540 -20.55 18.13 -35.86
CA CYS A 540 -20.97 18.77 -34.61
C CYS A 540 -20.25 18.19 -33.39
N ILE A 541 -19.49 19.03 -32.68
CA ILE A 541 -18.80 18.62 -31.44
C ILE A 541 -19.68 18.65 -30.18
N GLY A 542 -20.98 18.92 -30.30
CA GLY A 542 -21.91 18.96 -29.16
C GLY A 542 -21.60 20.06 -28.13
N CYS A 543 -21.24 21.27 -28.59
CA CYS A 543 -20.92 22.38 -27.68
C CYS A 543 -22.14 23.21 -27.21
N GLY A 544 -23.33 22.98 -27.79
CA GLY A 544 -24.57 23.70 -27.44
C GLY A 544 -24.60 25.21 -27.71
N LYS A 545 -23.53 25.83 -28.26
CA LYS A 545 -23.44 27.29 -28.45
C LYS A 545 -24.58 27.87 -29.29
N CYS A 546 -25.00 27.15 -30.33
CA CYS A 546 -26.08 27.57 -31.22
C CYS A 546 -27.46 27.59 -30.55
N VAL A 547 -27.68 26.79 -29.50
CA VAL A 547 -28.91 26.83 -28.68
C VAL A 547 -28.98 28.16 -27.95
N LYS A 548 -27.93 28.49 -27.19
CA LYS A 548 -27.86 29.75 -26.42
C LYS A 548 -27.89 31.00 -27.31
N ALA A 549 -27.40 30.90 -28.55
CA ALA A 549 -27.30 32.03 -29.46
C ALA A 549 -28.58 32.28 -30.27
N CYS A 550 -29.52 31.33 -30.30
CA CYS A 550 -30.70 31.44 -31.17
C CYS A 550 -31.65 32.53 -30.66
N PRO A 551 -31.90 33.60 -31.45
CA PRO A 551 -32.78 34.70 -31.02
C PRO A 551 -34.28 34.34 -31.07
N HIS A 552 -34.62 33.22 -31.71
CA HIS A 552 -36.00 32.76 -31.93
C HIS A 552 -36.33 31.47 -31.16
N GLU A 553 -35.44 31.01 -30.29
CA GLU A 553 -35.61 29.75 -29.55
C GLU A 553 -35.90 28.54 -30.46
N ALA A 554 -35.42 28.60 -31.70
CA ALA A 554 -35.57 27.58 -32.73
C ALA A 554 -34.50 26.49 -32.68
N ARG A 555 -33.64 26.53 -31.66
CA ARG A 555 -32.58 25.56 -31.42
C ARG A 555 -32.78 25.00 -30.03
N ASP A 556 -32.91 23.69 -29.93
CA ASP A 556 -33.13 22.97 -28.68
C ASP A 556 -32.18 21.77 -28.59
N LEU A 557 -32.17 21.04 -27.48
CA LEU A 557 -31.22 19.94 -27.21
C LEU A 557 -31.83 18.58 -27.58
N LYS A 558 -31.17 17.89 -28.51
CA LYS A 558 -31.41 16.49 -28.81
C LYS A 558 -30.81 15.59 -27.75
N TYR A 559 -29.72 16.06 -27.15
CA TYR A 559 -28.99 15.36 -26.10
C TYR A 559 -28.37 16.39 -25.15
N ASP A 560 -28.54 16.17 -23.85
CA ASP A 560 -27.90 16.95 -22.79
C ASP A 560 -27.31 15.99 -21.76
N GLY A 561 -25.98 16.01 -21.63
CA GLY A 561 -25.29 15.12 -20.71
C GLY A 561 -23.78 15.18 -20.85
N PHE A 562 -23.17 14.01 -20.86
CA PHE A 562 -21.73 13.84 -20.77
C PHE A 562 -21.23 12.92 -21.87
N ASN A 563 -20.03 13.22 -22.35
CA ASN A 563 -19.24 12.39 -23.25
C ASN A 563 -18.05 11.84 -22.44
N LEU A 564 -18.01 10.51 -22.29
CA LEU A 564 -17.00 9.80 -21.50
C LEU A 564 -15.95 9.17 -22.41
N HIS A 565 -14.75 8.99 -21.87
CA HIS A 565 -13.60 8.37 -22.54
C HIS A 565 -12.97 7.33 -21.63
N ILE A 566 -13.01 6.04 -21.98
CA ILE A 566 -12.51 4.95 -21.13
C ILE A 566 -11.28 4.32 -21.76
N GLY A 567 -10.21 4.16 -20.97
CA GLY A 567 -9.00 3.49 -21.43
C GLY A 567 -8.02 4.38 -22.20
N GLY A 568 -8.13 5.70 -22.08
CA GLY A 568 -7.14 6.60 -22.64
C GLY A 568 -5.81 6.52 -21.90
N MET A 569 -4.73 6.94 -22.58
CA MET A 569 -3.39 6.98 -21.98
C MET A 569 -2.56 8.11 -22.59
N SER A 570 -1.95 8.90 -21.72
CA SER A 570 -0.90 9.87 -22.06
C SER A 570 0.48 9.43 -21.51
N GLY A 571 1.56 9.92 -22.14
CA GLY A 571 2.94 9.66 -21.73
C GLY A 571 3.73 8.84 -22.76
N ARG A 572 4.21 7.65 -22.38
CA ARG A 572 5.08 6.80 -23.23
C ARG A 572 4.46 6.46 -24.59
N LYS A 573 3.14 6.35 -24.63
CA LYS A 573 2.32 6.21 -25.84
C LYS A 573 1.04 7.01 -25.62
N ILE A 574 0.50 7.55 -26.70
CA ILE A 574 -0.81 8.18 -26.72
C ILE A 574 -1.82 7.13 -27.16
N VAL A 575 -2.88 6.95 -26.38
CA VAL A 575 -4.04 6.12 -26.71
C VAL A 575 -5.27 6.95 -26.38
N GLU A 576 -6.19 7.07 -27.34
CA GLU A 576 -7.49 7.68 -27.11
C GLU A 576 -8.45 6.65 -26.52
N GLY A 577 -9.24 7.06 -25.53
CA GLY A 577 -10.21 6.19 -24.89
C GLY A 577 -11.44 5.92 -25.75
N LEU A 578 -12.09 4.77 -25.50
CA LEU A 578 -13.39 4.44 -26.07
C LEU A 578 -14.42 5.47 -25.60
N THR A 579 -15.22 5.99 -26.54
CA THR A 579 -16.20 7.03 -26.26
C THR A 579 -17.60 6.46 -26.04
N LEU A 580 -18.31 6.96 -25.02
CA LEU A 580 -19.75 6.75 -24.82
C LEU A 580 -20.43 7.99 -24.25
N ASN A 581 -21.75 8.04 -24.28
CA ASN A 581 -22.55 9.16 -23.76
C ASN A 581 -23.43 8.71 -22.58
N VAL A 582 -23.55 9.53 -21.54
CA VAL A 582 -24.44 9.31 -20.38
C VAL A 582 -25.12 10.61 -19.94
N GLU A 583 -26.34 10.55 -19.45
CA GLU A 583 -27.16 11.75 -19.17
C GLU A 583 -27.00 12.26 -17.73
N ASP A 584 -26.66 11.39 -16.78
CA ASP A 584 -26.58 11.72 -15.36
C ASP A 584 -25.19 11.47 -14.75
N GLU A 585 -24.88 12.19 -13.68
CA GLU A 585 -23.59 12.09 -12.98
C GLU A 585 -23.41 10.77 -12.22
N GLU A 586 -24.48 10.18 -11.67
CA GLU A 586 -24.37 8.96 -10.87
C GLU A 586 -23.93 7.77 -11.72
N THR A 587 -24.42 7.69 -12.96
CA THR A 587 -23.95 6.73 -13.96
C THR A 587 -22.45 6.87 -14.24
N ILE A 588 -21.91 8.10 -14.23
CA ILE A 588 -20.46 8.34 -14.39
C ILE A 588 -19.69 7.68 -13.23
N TYR A 589 -20.11 7.92 -12.00
CA TYR A 589 -19.43 7.39 -10.82
C TYR A 589 -19.49 5.86 -10.78
N LYS A 590 -20.66 5.26 -11.08
CA LYS A 590 -20.81 3.80 -11.22
C LYS A 590 -19.89 3.23 -12.31
N LEU A 591 -19.75 3.91 -13.44
CA LEU A 591 -18.84 3.50 -14.52
C LEU A 591 -17.37 3.58 -14.11
N ILE A 592 -16.96 4.61 -13.37
CA ILE A 592 -15.58 4.72 -12.86
C ILE A 592 -15.29 3.54 -11.94
N GLU A 593 -16.17 3.28 -10.98
CA GLU A 593 -16.01 2.17 -10.02
C GLU A 593 -15.93 0.81 -10.73
N ALA A 594 -16.87 0.53 -11.63
CA ALA A 594 -16.87 -0.70 -12.42
C ALA A 594 -15.60 -0.83 -13.29
N THR A 595 -15.14 0.26 -13.90
CA THR A 595 -13.88 0.28 -14.68
C THR A 595 -12.68 -0.07 -13.80
N ILE A 596 -12.61 0.48 -12.58
CA ILE A 596 -11.54 0.17 -11.62
C ILE A 596 -11.60 -1.31 -11.19
N LYS A 597 -12.80 -1.84 -10.88
CA LYS A 597 -12.99 -3.27 -10.54
C LYS A 597 -12.54 -4.21 -11.65
N VAL A 598 -13.00 -3.97 -12.89
CA VAL A 598 -12.59 -4.76 -14.06
C VAL A 598 -11.10 -4.61 -14.33
N TYR A 599 -10.55 -3.41 -14.17
CA TYR A 599 -9.11 -3.19 -14.32
C TYR A 599 -8.31 -3.97 -13.27
N ASN A 600 -8.71 -3.95 -12.00
CA ASN A 600 -8.11 -4.77 -10.94
C ASN A 600 -8.21 -6.27 -11.24
N LYS A 601 -9.37 -6.74 -11.71
CA LYS A 601 -9.62 -8.14 -12.08
C LYS A 601 -8.72 -8.63 -13.22
N TYR A 602 -8.53 -7.82 -14.26
CA TYR A 602 -7.83 -8.27 -15.47
C TYR A 602 -6.38 -7.81 -15.58
N GLY A 603 -5.95 -6.76 -14.87
CA GLY A 603 -4.58 -6.25 -14.92
C GLY A 603 -3.56 -7.29 -14.44
N ARG A 604 -2.57 -7.63 -15.27
CA ARG A 604 -1.59 -8.69 -15.01
C ARG A 604 -0.19 -8.18 -14.66
N LYS A 605 0.17 -6.96 -15.08
CA LYS A 605 1.51 -6.40 -14.84
C LYS A 605 1.43 -5.11 -14.01
N PRO A 606 1.34 -5.20 -12.68
CA PRO A 606 1.19 -4.01 -11.88
C PRO A 606 2.41 -3.09 -11.98
N GLN A 607 2.16 -1.81 -11.81
CA GLN A 607 3.02 -0.68 -12.13
C GLN A 607 3.46 -0.54 -13.61
N LYS A 608 3.02 -1.42 -14.51
CA LYS A 608 3.46 -1.46 -15.92
C LYS A 608 2.32 -1.49 -16.93
N GLU A 609 1.21 -2.12 -16.59
CA GLU A 609 -0.02 -2.17 -17.40
C GLU A 609 -0.92 -1.00 -16.99
N ARG A 610 -1.61 -0.40 -17.96
CA ARG A 610 -2.62 0.66 -17.78
C ARG A 610 -3.95 0.15 -18.33
N VAL A 611 -5.05 0.84 -18.07
CA VAL A 611 -6.39 0.44 -18.56
C VAL A 611 -6.35 0.17 -20.07
N ALA A 612 -5.76 1.09 -20.85
CA ALA A 612 -5.52 0.95 -22.29
C ALA A 612 -4.87 -0.39 -22.69
N ALA A 613 -3.83 -0.81 -21.96
CA ALA A 613 -3.08 -2.02 -22.25
C ALA A 613 -3.86 -3.28 -21.84
N THR A 614 -4.62 -3.21 -20.75
CA THR A 614 -5.54 -4.28 -20.32
C THR A 614 -6.63 -4.49 -21.36
N MET A 615 -7.31 -3.41 -21.78
CA MET A 615 -8.33 -3.43 -22.83
C MET A 615 -7.79 -4.01 -24.14
N LYS A 616 -6.63 -3.54 -24.61
CA LYS A 616 -5.97 -4.07 -25.80
C LYS A 616 -5.68 -5.58 -25.70
N ARG A 617 -5.33 -6.08 -24.52
CA ARG A 617 -4.96 -7.49 -24.32
C ARG A 617 -6.16 -8.43 -24.25
N ILE A 618 -7.23 -8.03 -23.56
CA ILE A 618 -8.41 -8.89 -23.40
C ILE A 618 -9.48 -8.68 -24.47
N GLY A 619 -9.37 -7.58 -25.23
CA GLY A 619 -10.38 -7.11 -26.18
C GLY A 619 -11.23 -5.99 -25.57
N GLU A 620 -11.41 -4.89 -26.30
CA GLU A 620 -12.16 -3.71 -25.81
C GLU A 620 -13.62 -4.04 -25.53
N LEU A 621 -14.29 -4.77 -26.43
CA LEU A 621 -15.67 -5.23 -26.24
C LEU A 621 -15.80 -6.09 -24.98
N LYS A 622 -14.90 -7.07 -24.81
CA LYS A 622 -14.88 -7.94 -23.63
C LYS A 622 -14.68 -7.13 -22.34
N PHE A 623 -13.79 -6.13 -22.36
CA PHE A 623 -13.58 -5.27 -21.20
C PHE A 623 -14.85 -4.50 -20.87
N MET A 624 -15.51 -3.90 -21.86
CA MET A 624 -16.73 -3.13 -21.67
C MET A 624 -17.93 -4.00 -21.24
N ASP A 625 -18.05 -5.22 -21.76
CA ASP A 625 -19.07 -6.18 -21.32
C ASP A 625 -18.92 -6.51 -19.84
N GLU A 626 -17.69 -6.70 -19.36
CA GLU A 626 -17.42 -6.92 -17.93
C GLU A 626 -17.72 -5.66 -17.12
N VAL A 627 -17.40 -4.46 -17.61
CA VAL A 627 -17.75 -3.20 -16.93
C VAL A 627 -19.26 -3.09 -16.78
N LYS A 628 -20.02 -3.41 -17.83
CA LYS A 628 -21.49 -3.40 -17.80
C LYS A 628 -22.04 -4.39 -16.77
N LYS A 629 -21.51 -5.62 -16.70
CA LYS A 629 -21.92 -6.61 -15.69
C LYS A 629 -21.67 -6.13 -14.26
N GLU A 630 -20.51 -5.52 -14.01
CA GLU A 630 -20.18 -4.98 -12.69
C GLU A 630 -21.15 -3.85 -12.29
N MET A 631 -21.56 -3.00 -13.24
CA MET A 631 -22.59 -1.97 -12.99
C MET A 631 -23.97 -2.57 -12.64
N GLU A 632 -24.36 -3.65 -13.31
CA GLU A 632 -25.67 -4.30 -13.07
C GLU A 632 -25.71 -5.02 -11.72
N SER A 633 -24.58 -5.57 -11.25
CA SER A 633 -24.47 -6.24 -9.94
C SER A 633 -24.42 -5.30 -8.73
N ALA A 634 -24.29 -4.00 -8.95
CA ALA A 634 -24.22 -2.97 -7.90
C ALA A 634 -25.59 -2.35 -7.56
N ASN A 635 -26.66 -2.82 -8.20
CA ASN A 635 -28.06 -2.52 -7.87
C ASN A 635 -28.69 -3.68 -7.12
#